data_AF-A0A2M8BC03-F1
#
_entry.id   AF-A0A2M8BC03-F1
#
_cell.length_a   1.000
_cell.length_b   1.000
_cell.length_c   1.000
_cell.angle_alpha   90.00
_cell.angle_beta   90.00
_cell.angle_gamma   90.00
#
_symmetry.space_group_name_H-M   'P 1'
#
loop_
_entity.id
_entity.type
_entity.pdbx_description
1 polymer ?
#
loop_
_entity_poly.entity_id
_entity_poly.type
_entity_poly.pdbx_seq_one_letter_code
_entity_poly.pdbx_strand_id
1 'polypeptide(L)'
;MGALLLWSCDDTASKGNPTSDILEDFGDAIGADADVNGDVDHDVVPDVVDPDADQDADTSTNELPDGAEVTTTDTTDADVPLDCDPLRDPTGDFDNDGLANQADNCPCDFNPNQEDSDADGIGGICDNCPTDFNPSQADIDNDGYGDACQPLDPTGDPDGDGVINADDNCPNMANPNQEDFDEDSVGDHCDNCQILANLDQLDLNNNGRGDACENATVLDADDDGDGVINGLDNCWLDPNPNQLDTDLDGWGDVCDNCDNVANGSQLDLNGDGVGDVCEGLLDPAGDVDADGVLNADDNCPEVPNSSQLDSDFDGLGNACDNCPAVANILQTDLNVDGVGDDCVPPPDADSDGVQDLYDNCWIDPNPTQLDTDGDFVGDACDNCLTYANNDQADANNNGAGDVCDGLADPDGDPDGDGVRNAEDNCPLLANPLQEDQDGDLRGDACDNCPGVSNASQIDNNNDGVGDVCEGFSNPDGDEDNDTVRNAVDNCPMTPNTDQADSDGDTKGDLCDNCPTMANAAQVDNNNDGVGDLCEGLVDPDGDVDGDTVRNAIDNCPTTPNTVQTNSDSDGFGDACDNCPNMVNDQVDLNNDGVGDVCEGLLNPDGDVDNDTVRNALDNCPTTPNTNQLNTDGDAYGDACDNCINIANDQADADNNGIGDLCEGLLDPSGDADADTVRNALDNCPTTPNTNQLNTDGDSYGNACDNCINVANDQADADGNGIGDLCEGLLDPDGDADADTIRNALDNCPLTPNANQLNTDGDSYGDACDNCINVANDQTDLDNNGVGDVCEGLMDPNGDVDSDSVRNAIDNCPTIPNADQADPDGDGLGSACDNCPTVVNLAQVDLDNNGVGDLCEGPTYPDGDVDGDGVRNAIDNCLNTPNTPQTDSDNDGLGNACDNCPNMVNDQTDTNGDGIGDVCEGLADPDGDVDGDGVRNAIDNCPTTPNPAQSDPDADGLGAACDNCPTVANIDQVDLDTNGIGDLCEGSSYADGDLDGDGVRNALDNCMTTPNTSQTNTDGDSYGDSCDNCINVANDQTDVSPANGVGDVCEGLTDPNGDVDGDGVRNALDNCPTTPNPAQNDPDADGLGDACD
;
A
#
# COMPACT_ATOMS: atom_id res chain seq x y z
N MET A 1 19.38 49.14 -45.43
CA MET A 1 20.48 48.65 -46.31
C MET A 1 21.82 48.97 -45.63
N GLY A 2 22.57 48.05 -45.04
CA GLY A 2 22.30 46.63 -44.77
C GLY A 2 23.57 45.89 -44.31
N ALA A 3 23.41 45.01 -43.31
CA ALA A 3 24.29 43.91 -42.86
C ALA A 3 25.72 44.20 -42.30
N LEU A 4 25.89 43.81 -41.02
CA LEU A 4 27.09 43.25 -40.38
C LEU A 4 26.88 41.71 -40.25
N LEU A 5 27.82 40.78 -40.08
CA LEU A 5 29.29 40.74 -39.80
C LEU A 5 29.74 40.97 -38.33
N LEU A 6 30.45 40.07 -37.63
CA LEU A 6 30.79 38.63 -37.78
C LEU A 6 31.72 38.25 -36.58
N TRP A 7 31.67 37.02 -36.03
CA TRP A 7 32.76 36.31 -35.29
C TRP A 7 33.32 36.92 -33.96
N SER A 8 34.07 36.22 -33.07
CA SER A 8 34.31 34.78 -32.76
C SER A 8 35.38 34.62 -31.64
N CYS A 9 35.23 33.63 -30.74
CA CYS A 9 36.24 32.87 -29.94
C CYS A 9 37.15 33.50 -28.85
N ASP A 10 37.27 32.72 -27.76
CA ASP A 10 38.45 32.35 -26.93
C ASP A 10 39.07 33.28 -25.84
N ASP A 11 38.79 32.92 -24.58
CA ASP A 11 39.72 32.18 -23.66
C ASP A 11 40.58 32.91 -22.57
N THR A 12 40.59 32.28 -21.37
CA THR A 12 41.46 32.41 -20.16
C THR A 12 41.56 33.68 -19.27
N ALA A 13 41.03 33.52 -18.04
CA ALA A 13 41.76 33.48 -16.75
C ALA A 13 42.38 34.72 -16.03
N SER A 14 41.90 34.91 -14.78
CA SER A 14 42.67 35.04 -13.51
C SER A 14 43.49 36.33 -13.19
N LYS A 15 43.13 37.03 -12.08
CA LYS A 15 43.88 37.18 -10.80
C LYS A 15 43.59 38.46 -10.01
N GLY A 16 43.31 38.32 -8.70
CA GLY A 16 43.98 39.16 -7.67
C GLY A 16 43.15 39.78 -6.53
N ASN A 17 42.96 39.05 -5.43
CA ASN A 17 42.88 39.59 -4.05
C ASN A 17 44.33 39.90 -3.55
N PRO A 18 44.64 40.55 -2.39
CA PRO A 18 43.81 41.29 -1.43
C PRO A 18 44.39 42.65 -0.94
N THR A 19 43.69 43.39 -0.06
CA THR A 19 44.18 44.22 1.09
C THR A 19 43.02 45.08 1.67
N SER A 20 42.59 44.92 2.93
CA SER A 20 43.18 45.43 4.20
C SER A 20 42.91 46.91 4.53
N ASP A 21 41.86 47.15 5.34
CA ASP A 21 41.84 47.93 6.61
C ASP A 21 42.14 49.47 6.62
N ILE A 22 41.65 50.14 7.68
CA ILE A 22 41.93 51.49 8.23
C ILE A 22 40.86 52.59 8.01
N LEU A 23 39.95 52.69 8.99
CA LEU A 23 39.79 53.83 9.94
C LEU A 23 40.12 55.28 9.48
N GLU A 24 39.13 56.19 9.53
CA GLU A 24 39.03 57.26 10.56
C GLU A 24 37.87 58.26 10.33
N ASP A 25 37.18 58.58 11.43
CA ASP A 25 36.32 59.76 11.66
C ASP A 25 37.03 61.09 11.33
N PHE A 26 36.29 62.12 10.87
CA PHE A 26 36.28 63.47 11.48
C PHE A 26 35.37 64.47 10.75
N GLY A 27 34.33 64.93 11.46
CA GLY A 27 34.16 66.37 11.67
C GLY A 27 33.05 67.13 10.94
N ASP A 28 31.88 67.22 11.60
CA ASP A 28 31.27 68.48 12.09
C ASP A 28 31.27 69.75 11.20
N ALA A 29 30.11 70.45 11.09
CA ALA A 29 29.87 71.69 11.86
C ALA A 29 28.70 72.60 11.38
N ILE A 30 27.72 72.80 12.27
CA ILE A 30 26.85 74.00 12.51
C ILE A 30 25.94 74.62 11.40
N GLY A 31 24.66 74.83 11.76
CA GLY A 31 23.82 75.88 11.14
C GLY A 31 22.36 75.92 11.59
N ALA A 32 22.01 76.74 12.58
CA ALA A 32 20.63 76.93 13.06
C ALA A 32 19.97 78.24 12.54
N ASP A 33 18.65 78.35 12.81
CA ASP A 33 17.88 79.59 13.07
C ASP A 33 16.97 80.20 11.97
N ALA A 34 15.66 79.98 12.17
CA ALA A 34 14.51 80.91 12.12
C ALA A 34 14.20 81.86 10.91
N ASP A 35 13.03 81.60 10.30
CA ASP A 35 11.81 82.46 10.31
C ASP A 35 11.68 83.73 9.41
N VAL A 36 10.40 84.06 9.16
CA VAL A 36 9.77 85.37 8.86
C VAL A 36 9.32 85.66 7.42
N ASN A 37 8.07 85.26 7.11
CA ASN A 37 6.92 86.08 6.62
C ASN A 37 5.93 85.18 5.83
N GLY A 38 4.59 85.23 5.99
CA GLY A 38 3.75 86.11 6.80
C GLY A 38 2.62 86.76 5.98
N ASP A 39 1.37 86.29 6.14
CA ASP A 39 0.17 87.06 6.54
C ASP A 39 -1.15 86.38 6.09
N VAL A 40 -1.88 85.65 6.97
CA VAL A 40 -3.03 85.99 7.88
C VAL A 40 -4.41 86.35 7.28
N ASP A 41 -5.45 85.60 7.67
CA ASP A 41 -6.68 86.00 8.43
C ASP A 41 -7.84 85.00 8.14
N HIS A 42 -8.72 84.53 9.05
CA HIS A 42 -8.95 84.64 10.52
C HIS A 42 -9.98 83.51 10.91
N ASP A 43 -9.82 82.69 11.97
CA ASP A 43 -10.41 82.79 13.36
C ASP A 43 -11.98 82.84 13.40
N VAL A 44 -12.81 82.06 14.17
CA VAL A 44 -12.74 81.48 15.55
C VAL A 44 -13.69 80.24 15.77
N VAL A 45 -13.21 79.10 16.32
CA VAL A 45 -13.59 78.28 17.55
C VAL A 45 -15.09 78.25 18.09
N PRO A 46 -15.58 77.34 19.00
CA PRO A 46 -15.88 75.87 18.95
C PRO A 46 -17.27 75.45 19.58
N ASP A 47 -17.37 74.16 20.02
CA ASP A 47 -18.10 73.56 21.19
C ASP A 47 -19.44 72.80 21.03
N VAL A 48 -19.37 71.49 21.33
CA VAL A 48 -20.30 70.54 22.03
C VAL A 48 -21.77 70.92 22.29
N VAL A 49 -22.67 69.92 22.19
CA VAL A 49 -23.30 69.17 23.31
C VAL A 49 -24.16 68.01 22.76
N ASP A 50 -23.85 66.78 23.16
CA ASP A 50 -24.78 65.63 23.22
C ASP A 50 -25.49 65.61 24.59
N PRO A 51 -26.81 65.28 24.67
CA PRO A 51 -27.18 63.98 25.23
C PRO A 51 -28.45 63.33 24.63
N ASP A 52 -28.32 62.06 24.27
CA ASP A 52 -29.15 60.91 24.66
C ASP A 52 -30.70 60.97 24.61
N ALA A 53 -31.22 59.91 23.98
CA ALA A 53 -32.37 59.09 24.41
C ALA A 53 -33.84 59.57 24.25
N ASP A 54 -34.46 59.01 23.19
CA ASP A 54 -35.55 58.00 23.32
C ASP A 54 -37.05 58.40 23.17
N GLN A 55 -37.78 57.47 22.51
CA GLN A 55 -39.25 57.25 22.34
C GLN A 55 -40.07 58.14 21.37
N ASP A 56 -40.19 57.63 20.14
CA ASP A 56 -41.40 57.00 19.54
C ASP A 56 -42.80 57.67 19.63
N ALA A 57 -43.65 57.26 18.68
CA ALA A 57 -45.11 57.40 18.54
C ALA A 57 -45.68 58.52 17.63
N ASP A 58 -46.21 58.05 16.49
CA ASP A 58 -47.10 58.68 15.51
C ASP A 58 -48.29 59.48 16.12
N THR A 59 -48.74 60.57 15.45
CA THR A 59 -50.13 60.75 14.93
C THR A 59 -50.46 62.15 14.35
N SER A 60 -50.91 62.13 13.08
CA SER A 60 -52.14 62.80 12.55
C SER A 60 -52.14 64.17 11.78
N THR A 61 -52.57 64.08 10.51
CA THR A 61 -53.57 64.93 9.78
C THR A 61 -53.20 66.38 9.29
N ASN A 62 -53.40 66.73 7.99
CA ASN A 62 -54.69 67.01 7.32
C ASN A 62 -54.61 67.81 5.95
N GLU A 63 -55.14 67.25 4.85
CA GLU A 63 -55.75 67.84 3.60
C GLU A 63 -55.21 69.11 2.84
N LEU A 64 -54.75 68.90 1.57
CA LEU A 64 -55.33 69.28 0.22
C LEU A 64 -55.89 70.73 -0.09
N PRO A 65 -56.19 71.15 -1.38
CA PRO A 65 -55.84 70.69 -2.77
C PRO A 65 -55.55 71.83 -3.84
N ASP A 66 -55.61 71.48 -5.15
CA ASP A 66 -55.98 72.30 -6.37
C ASP A 66 -54.81 72.95 -7.18
N GLY A 67 -54.65 72.87 -8.52
CA GLY A 67 -55.35 72.15 -9.62
C GLY A 67 -55.23 72.88 -11.00
N ALA A 68 -54.90 72.20 -12.12
CA ALA A 68 -55.01 72.71 -13.51
C ALA A 68 -54.86 71.64 -14.62
N GLU A 69 -55.60 71.77 -15.74
CA GLU A 69 -55.70 70.81 -16.86
C GLU A 69 -54.77 71.06 -18.09
N VAL A 70 -54.28 69.96 -18.68
CA VAL A 70 -54.26 69.57 -20.13
C VAL A 70 -54.09 70.63 -21.25
N THR A 71 -53.06 70.46 -22.11
CA THR A 71 -53.21 70.24 -23.59
C THR A 71 -51.90 69.96 -24.36
N THR A 72 -51.83 68.75 -24.95
CA THR A 72 -51.39 68.37 -26.32
C THR A 72 -49.96 68.60 -26.86
N THR A 73 -49.41 67.47 -27.34
CA THR A 73 -48.52 67.24 -28.51
C THR A 73 -47.10 67.80 -28.49
N ASP A 74 -46.13 66.89 -28.37
CA ASP A 74 -45.00 66.83 -29.30
C ASP A 74 -44.84 65.39 -29.85
N THR A 75 -44.17 65.24 -30.99
CA THR A 75 -43.90 63.96 -31.64
C THR A 75 -42.52 63.98 -32.30
N THR A 76 -41.48 63.58 -31.56
CA THR A 76 -40.26 62.91 -32.04
C THR A 76 -39.37 62.60 -30.83
N ASP A 77 -39.64 61.47 -30.18
CA ASP A 77 -38.62 60.44 -29.93
C ASP A 77 -39.35 59.11 -29.72
N ALA A 78 -38.71 58.03 -30.15
CA ALA A 78 -39.01 56.67 -29.71
C ALA A 78 -37.95 56.29 -28.67
N ASP A 79 -38.08 55.09 -28.09
CA ASP A 79 -37.03 54.48 -27.27
C ASP A 79 -36.92 55.06 -25.84
N VAL A 80 -38.07 55.18 -25.18
CA VAL A 80 -38.18 55.04 -23.70
C VAL A 80 -39.46 54.21 -23.41
N PRO A 81 -39.34 52.93 -22.99
CA PRO A 81 -40.44 52.14 -22.44
C PRO A 81 -40.98 52.68 -21.11
N LEU A 82 -41.99 52.02 -20.55
CA LEU A 82 -42.79 52.58 -19.46
C LEU A 82 -42.18 52.33 -18.08
N ASP A 83 -41.78 53.42 -17.43
CA ASP A 83 -41.39 53.58 -16.02
C ASP A 83 -42.19 52.68 -15.04
N CYS A 84 -41.49 51.69 -14.46
CA CYS A 84 -41.97 50.72 -13.45
C CYS A 84 -42.21 51.38 -12.06
N ASP A 85 -42.82 52.57 -12.02
CA ASP A 85 -42.99 53.42 -10.84
C ASP A 85 -44.03 52.84 -9.85
N PRO A 86 -43.61 52.34 -8.65
CA PRO A 86 -44.53 51.77 -7.67
C PRO A 86 -45.56 52.77 -7.12
N LEU A 87 -45.38 54.07 -7.36
CA LEU A 87 -46.29 55.13 -6.93
C LEU A 87 -47.47 55.33 -7.90
N ARG A 88 -47.50 54.64 -9.04
CA ARG A 88 -48.51 54.84 -10.10
C ARG A 88 -49.51 53.72 -10.27
N ASP A 89 -49.19 52.48 -9.90
CA ASP A 89 -50.16 51.40 -9.98
C ASP A 89 -50.70 50.94 -8.62
N PRO A 90 -52.00 51.13 -8.34
CA PRO A 90 -52.67 50.55 -7.18
C PRO A 90 -53.23 49.13 -7.41
N THR A 91 -53.00 48.49 -8.57
CA THR A 91 -53.35 47.06 -8.78
C THR A 91 -52.25 46.09 -8.36
N GLY A 92 -50.99 46.51 -8.37
CA GLY A 92 -49.82 45.66 -8.11
C GLY A 92 -49.44 44.79 -9.32
N ASP A 93 -49.72 45.29 -10.52
CA ASP A 93 -49.67 44.64 -11.84
C ASP A 93 -49.32 45.78 -12.84
N PHE A 94 -48.02 46.05 -13.06
CA PHE A 94 -47.60 47.29 -13.74
C PHE A 94 -47.92 47.26 -15.24
N ASP A 95 -47.82 46.11 -15.90
CA ASP A 95 -48.02 45.96 -17.34
C ASP A 95 -49.47 45.60 -17.75
N ASN A 96 -50.29 45.19 -16.77
CA ASN A 96 -51.70 44.78 -16.89
C ASN A 96 -51.91 43.46 -17.66
N ASP A 97 -51.00 42.49 -17.48
CA ASP A 97 -51.11 41.14 -18.03
C ASP A 97 -52.10 40.24 -17.25
N GLY A 98 -52.29 40.53 -15.96
CA GLY A 98 -53.16 39.81 -15.04
C GLY A 98 -52.44 39.02 -13.93
N LEU A 99 -51.11 39.06 -13.89
CA LEU A 99 -50.27 38.63 -12.80
C LEU A 99 -49.89 39.83 -11.92
N ALA A 100 -49.39 39.57 -10.72
CA ALA A 100 -48.97 40.64 -9.82
C ALA A 100 -47.46 40.66 -9.77
N ASN A 101 -46.84 41.84 -9.68
CA ASN A 101 -45.39 42.09 -9.80
C ASN A 101 -44.47 41.19 -8.93
N GLN A 102 -44.99 40.50 -7.91
CA GLN A 102 -44.26 39.57 -7.03
C GLN A 102 -44.31 38.10 -7.52
N ALA A 103 -45.09 37.83 -8.56
CA ALA A 103 -45.34 36.54 -9.18
C ALA A 103 -45.42 36.73 -10.71
N ASP A 104 -44.62 37.67 -11.19
CA ASP A 104 -44.48 38.10 -12.56
C ASP A 104 -42.98 38.23 -12.85
N ASN A 105 -42.46 37.39 -13.75
CA ASN A 105 -41.05 37.39 -14.17
C ASN A 105 -40.73 38.40 -15.28
N CYS A 106 -41.72 39.13 -15.82
CA CYS A 106 -41.47 40.40 -16.51
C CYS A 106 -42.38 41.51 -15.97
N PRO A 107 -42.13 42.03 -14.75
CA PRO A 107 -43.02 43.00 -14.08
C PRO A 107 -43.43 44.24 -14.86
N CYS A 108 -42.80 44.54 -16.00
CA CYS A 108 -43.05 45.71 -16.83
C CYS A 108 -43.34 45.39 -18.32
N ASP A 109 -43.32 44.12 -18.74
CA ASP A 109 -43.40 43.69 -20.14
C ASP A 109 -44.34 42.48 -20.37
N PHE A 110 -45.62 42.80 -20.63
CA PHE A 110 -46.77 41.90 -20.81
C PHE A 110 -46.44 40.46 -21.24
N ASN A 111 -46.36 39.53 -20.29
CA ASN A 111 -46.01 38.13 -20.53
C ASN A 111 -46.90 37.11 -19.76
N PRO A 112 -48.23 37.07 -19.99
CA PRO A 112 -49.20 36.38 -19.11
C PRO A 112 -49.16 34.85 -19.14
N ASN A 113 -48.16 34.28 -19.81
CA ASN A 113 -47.82 32.87 -19.79
C ASN A 113 -46.64 32.54 -18.87
N GLN A 114 -45.84 33.54 -18.46
CA GLN A 114 -44.60 33.39 -17.68
C GLN A 114 -43.65 32.38 -18.34
N GLU A 115 -43.43 32.56 -19.63
CA GLU A 115 -42.50 31.74 -20.40
C GLU A 115 -41.07 32.21 -20.07
N ASP A 116 -40.37 31.34 -19.37
CA ASP A 116 -38.98 31.40 -18.90
C ASP A 116 -38.41 30.02 -19.25
N SER A 117 -37.28 30.00 -19.96
CA SER A 117 -36.81 28.83 -20.72
C SER A 117 -35.55 28.16 -20.16
N ASP A 118 -34.82 28.89 -19.33
CA ASP A 118 -33.58 28.53 -18.63
C ASP A 118 -33.77 28.51 -17.10
N ALA A 119 -34.91 29.01 -16.60
CA ALA A 119 -35.36 29.02 -15.20
C ALA A 119 -34.60 30.00 -14.29
N ASP A 120 -34.16 31.13 -14.84
CA ASP A 120 -33.39 32.16 -14.12
C ASP A 120 -34.27 33.13 -13.28
N GLY A 121 -35.58 33.11 -13.50
CA GLY A 121 -36.55 33.96 -12.79
C GLY A 121 -36.91 35.25 -13.52
N ILE A 122 -36.34 35.51 -14.69
CA ILE A 122 -36.69 36.57 -15.65
C ILE A 122 -37.47 35.92 -16.81
N GLY A 123 -38.48 36.61 -17.33
CA GLY A 123 -39.29 36.09 -18.43
C GLY A 123 -38.63 36.34 -19.79
N GLY A 124 -38.66 35.36 -20.70
CA GLY A 124 -37.99 35.38 -22.02
C GLY A 124 -38.45 36.45 -23.04
N ILE A 125 -39.15 37.50 -22.61
CA ILE A 125 -39.45 38.71 -23.38
C ILE A 125 -38.81 39.99 -22.82
N CYS A 126 -38.50 40.03 -21.52
CA CYS A 126 -37.73 41.09 -20.87
C CYS A 126 -36.28 40.67 -20.59
N ASP A 127 -36.03 39.36 -20.60
CA ASP A 127 -34.72 38.74 -20.51
C ASP A 127 -33.81 39.12 -21.69
N ASN A 128 -32.59 39.55 -21.39
CA ASN A 128 -31.54 39.83 -22.37
C ASN A 128 -30.75 38.57 -22.81
N CYS A 129 -30.96 37.41 -22.16
CA CYS A 129 -30.51 36.08 -22.56
C CYS A 129 -31.57 34.95 -22.49
N PRO A 130 -32.64 34.98 -23.33
CA PRO A 130 -33.82 34.09 -23.29
C PRO A 130 -33.66 32.55 -23.38
N THR A 131 -32.43 32.04 -23.32
CA THR A 131 -32.10 30.61 -23.29
C THR A 131 -30.91 30.25 -22.39
N ASP A 132 -30.28 31.21 -21.72
CA ASP A 132 -28.99 31.07 -21.05
C ASP A 132 -29.02 31.83 -19.70
N PHE A 133 -29.24 31.08 -18.61
CA PHE A 133 -29.51 31.55 -17.25
C PHE A 133 -28.65 32.74 -16.79
N ASN A 134 -29.25 33.92 -16.55
CA ASN A 134 -28.54 35.12 -16.09
C ASN A 134 -29.40 36.07 -15.21
N PRO A 135 -29.74 35.71 -13.96
CA PRO A 135 -30.70 36.44 -13.12
C PRO A 135 -30.34 37.91 -12.84
N SER A 136 -29.06 38.28 -12.99
CA SER A 136 -28.56 39.64 -12.82
C SER A 136 -28.83 40.55 -14.02
N GLN A 137 -29.11 39.98 -15.20
CA GLN A 137 -29.32 40.68 -16.47
C GLN A 137 -28.16 41.62 -16.84
N ALA A 138 -26.93 41.27 -16.44
CA ALA A 138 -25.72 42.02 -16.74
C ALA A 138 -25.50 42.13 -18.26
N ASP A 139 -25.12 43.33 -18.72
CA ASP A 139 -24.93 43.76 -20.11
C ASP A 139 -23.90 44.89 -20.07
N ILE A 140 -22.62 44.53 -19.98
CA ILE A 140 -21.52 45.47 -19.66
C ILE A 140 -21.32 46.48 -20.79
N ASP A 141 -21.37 46.05 -22.06
CA ASP A 141 -21.18 46.92 -23.22
C ASP A 141 -22.46 47.68 -23.65
N ASN A 142 -23.61 47.32 -23.06
CA ASN A 142 -24.94 47.89 -23.29
C ASN A 142 -25.42 47.74 -24.76
N ASP A 143 -25.05 46.63 -25.44
CA ASP A 143 -25.51 46.34 -26.79
C ASP A 143 -26.91 45.68 -26.85
N GLY A 144 -27.37 45.13 -25.72
CA GLY A 144 -28.67 44.51 -25.55
C GLY A 144 -28.69 42.98 -25.63
N TYR A 145 -27.53 42.31 -25.68
CA TYR A 145 -27.37 40.93 -25.24
C TYR A 145 -26.80 40.92 -23.82
N GLY A 146 -27.31 40.06 -22.94
CA GLY A 146 -26.70 39.89 -21.63
C GLY A 146 -25.37 39.14 -21.72
N ASP A 147 -24.46 39.38 -20.78
CA ASP A 147 -23.09 38.85 -20.81
C ASP A 147 -23.04 37.31 -20.95
N ALA A 148 -24.03 36.61 -20.37
CA ALA A 148 -24.17 35.14 -20.44
C ALA A 148 -24.47 34.57 -21.85
N CYS A 149 -25.06 35.37 -22.73
CA CYS A 149 -25.42 34.97 -24.10
C CYS A 149 -24.81 35.89 -25.17
N GLN A 150 -23.91 36.79 -24.76
CA GLN A 150 -23.13 37.64 -25.67
C GLN A 150 -22.52 36.75 -26.77
N PRO A 151 -22.82 36.99 -28.06
CA PRO A 151 -22.37 36.13 -29.13
C PRO A 151 -20.87 36.33 -29.43
N LEU A 152 -20.02 35.77 -28.55
CA LEU A 152 -18.55 35.69 -28.57
C LEU A 152 -17.92 36.68 -29.58
N ASP A 153 -17.54 37.89 -29.14
CA ASP A 153 -16.91 38.83 -30.07
C ASP A 153 -15.71 38.12 -30.72
N PRO A 154 -15.66 37.98 -32.06
CA PRO A 154 -14.53 37.39 -32.75
C PRO A 154 -13.18 38.12 -32.56
N THR A 155 -13.11 39.19 -31.76
CA THR A 155 -11.89 39.79 -31.20
C THR A 155 -11.44 39.18 -29.87
N GLY A 156 -12.36 38.82 -28.97
CA GLY A 156 -12.08 38.49 -27.55
C GLY A 156 -11.88 39.71 -26.64
N ASP A 157 -12.49 40.86 -26.97
CA ASP A 157 -12.33 42.21 -26.38
C ASP A 157 -13.75 42.76 -26.07
N PRO A 158 -14.34 42.42 -24.91
CA PRO A 158 -15.75 42.69 -24.59
C PRO A 158 -16.02 44.09 -24.04
N ASP A 159 -15.03 44.75 -23.43
CA ASP A 159 -15.17 46.13 -22.96
C ASP A 159 -14.78 47.19 -24.03
N GLY A 160 -14.17 46.74 -25.13
CA GLY A 160 -13.88 47.51 -26.33
C GLY A 160 -12.64 48.40 -26.24
N ASP A 161 -11.72 48.12 -25.32
CA ASP A 161 -10.54 48.93 -25.04
C ASP A 161 -9.41 48.73 -26.07
N GLY A 162 -9.35 47.54 -26.70
CA GLY A 162 -8.35 47.13 -27.69
C GLY A 162 -7.31 46.11 -27.22
N VAL A 163 -7.40 45.64 -25.97
CA VAL A 163 -6.77 44.46 -25.37
C VAL A 163 -7.78 43.31 -25.42
N ILE A 164 -7.35 42.06 -25.27
CA ILE A 164 -8.24 40.88 -25.26
C ILE A 164 -8.24 40.27 -23.86
N ASN A 165 -9.33 39.65 -23.40
CA ASN A 165 -9.48 39.14 -22.02
C ASN A 165 -8.29 38.32 -21.49
N ALA A 166 -7.58 37.57 -22.36
CA ALA A 166 -6.44 36.76 -21.97
C ALA A 166 -5.14 37.57 -21.73
N ASP A 167 -5.10 38.82 -22.17
CA ASP A 167 -4.01 39.80 -22.03
C ASP A 167 -4.49 41.05 -21.24
N ASP A 168 -5.70 41.02 -20.65
CA ASP A 168 -6.39 42.18 -20.05
C ASP A 168 -6.57 42.01 -18.54
N ASN A 169 -5.99 42.92 -17.75
CA ASN A 169 -6.10 42.97 -16.30
C ASN A 169 -7.30 43.79 -15.78
N CYS A 170 -8.11 44.39 -16.66
CA CYS A 170 -9.48 44.81 -16.33
C CYS A 170 -10.49 44.36 -17.41
N PRO A 171 -10.76 43.04 -17.57
CA PRO A 171 -11.58 42.48 -18.67
C PRO A 171 -12.99 43.05 -18.88
N ASN A 172 -13.46 43.84 -17.92
CA ASN A 172 -14.80 44.43 -17.86
C ASN A 172 -14.76 45.97 -17.74
N MET A 173 -13.58 46.61 -17.78
CA MET A 173 -13.44 48.07 -17.59
C MET A 173 -12.22 48.68 -18.31
N ALA A 174 -12.51 49.20 -19.51
CA ALA A 174 -11.54 49.71 -20.48
C ALA A 174 -10.35 50.50 -19.92
N ASN A 175 -9.18 49.86 -19.90
CA ASN A 175 -7.91 50.37 -19.40
C ASN A 175 -6.73 50.18 -20.40
N PRO A 176 -6.70 50.82 -21.60
CA PRO A 176 -5.84 50.40 -22.73
C PRO A 176 -4.32 50.56 -22.56
N ASN A 177 -3.86 50.93 -21.37
CA ASN A 177 -2.46 51.01 -20.99
C ASN A 177 -2.03 49.82 -20.13
N GLN A 178 -2.96 49.04 -19.56
CA GLN A 178 -2.69 47.89 -18.68
C GLN A 178 -1.72 48.30 -17.56
N GLU A 179 -2.09 49.36 -16.84
CA GLU A 179 -1.38 49.84 -15.66
C GLU A 179 -1.86 49.00 -14.47
N ASP A 180 -0.90 48.46 -13.72
CA ASP A 180 -1.03 47.56 -12.56
C ASP A 180 0.27 47.83 -11.76
N PHE A 181 0.12 48.23 -10.50
CA PHE A 181 1.20 48.85 -9.73
C PHE A 181 1.80 47.94 -8.65
N ASP A 182 1.02 46.99 -8.14
CA ASP A 182 1.37 45.97 -7.16
C ASP A 182 1.55 44.57 -7.76
N GLU A 183 1.27 44.40 -9.06
CA GLU A 183 1.51 43.20 -9.88
C GLU A 183 0.61 42.00 -9.51
N ASP A 184 -0.64 42.26 -9.09
CA ASP A 184 -1.60 41.24 -8.63
C ASP A 184 -2.53 40.67 -9.72
N SER A 185 -2.44 41.20 -10.94
CA SER A 185 -3.28 40.88 -12.12
C SER A 185 -4.65 41.56 -12.17
N VAL A 186 -4.98 42.48 -11.25
CA VAL A 186 -6.08 43.44 -11.35
C VAL A 186 -5.51 44.81 -11.68
N GLY A 187 -5.93 45.42 -12.79
CA GLY A 187 -5.36 46.70 -13.22
C GLY A 187 -5.82 47.90 -12.37
N ASP A 188 -4.97 48.93 -12.24
CA ASP A 188 -5.19 50.24 -11.56
C ASP A 188 -6.57 50.90 -11.84
N HIS A 189 -7.28 50.51 -12.90
CA HIS A 189 -8.60 51.02 -13.28
C HIS A 189 -9.78 50.30 -12.63
N CYS A 190 -9.65 49.01 -12.37
CA CYS A 190 -10.66 48.15 -11.74
C CYS A 190 -10.28 47.74 -10.32
N ASP A 191 -9.03 47.93 -9.93
CA ASP A 191 -8.49 47.64 -8.62
C ASP A 191 -8.89 48.69 -7.55
N ASN A 192 -9.49 48.20 -6.46
CA ASN A 192 -9.93 48.95 -5.29
C ASN A 192 -8.84 49.13 -4.21
N CYS A 193 -7.61 48.64 -4.42
CA CYS A 193 -6.47 48.80 -3.52
C CYS A 193 -5.10 49.26 -4.07
N GLN A 194 -4.88 49.40 -5.39
CA GLN A 194 -3.85 50.14 -6.18
C GLN A 194 -2.37 50.16 -5.78
N ILE A 195 -2.00 49.66 -4.60
CA ILE A 195 -0.65 49.67 -4.01
C ILE A 195 -0.41 48.48 -3.06
N LEU A 196 -1.36 47.55 -2.98
CA LEU A 196 -1.36 46.38 -2.14
C LEU A 196 -2.30 45.32 -2.74
N ALA A 197 -1.70 44.31 -3.36
CA ALA A 197 -2.35 43.17 -4.02
C ALA A 197 -3.56 42.61 -3.26
N ASN A 198 -4.69 42.50 -3.94
CA ASN A 198 -5.94 41.89 -3.49
C ASN A 198 -6.79 41.42 -4.70
N LEU A 199 -6.37 40.32 -5.31
CA LEU A 199 -7.01 39.72 -6.47
C LEU A 199 -8.52 39.41 -6.26
N ASP A 200 -8.97 39.26 -5.02
CA ASP A 200 -10.37 39.04 -4.63
C ASP A 200 -11.27 40.29 -4.73
N GLN A 201 -10.68 41.50 -4.70
CA GLN A 201 -11.36 42.79 -4.73
C GLN A 201 -12.46 42.96 -3.66
N LEU A 202 -12.33 42.29 -2.51
CA LEU A 202 -13.31 42.39 -1.41
C LEU A 202 -13.38 43.80 -0.81
N ASP A 203 -14.61 44.30 -0.60
CA ASP A 203 -14.96 45.60 0.02
C ASP A 203 -16.27 45.39 0.79
N LEU A 204 -16.19 44.73 1.95
CA LEU A 204 -17.37 44.21 2.66
C LEU A 204 -18.34 45.33 3.05
N ASN A 205 -17.80 46.46 3.48
CA ASN A 205 -18.57 47.64 3.88
C ASN A 205 -19.02 48.53 2.70
N ASN A 206 -18.66 48.17 1.46
CA ASN A 206 -19.05 48.80 0.20
C ASN A 206 -18.70 50.31 0.12
N ASN A 207 -17.55 50.72 0.67
CA ASN A 207 -17.15 52.14 0.66
C ASN A 207 -16.35 52.58 -0.58
N GLY A 208 -15.93 51.63 -1.42
CA GLY A 208 -15.15 51.83 -2.63
C GLY A 208 -13.64 51.71 -2.40
N ARG A 209 -13.23 50.91 -1.42
CA ARG A 209 -11.84 50.64 -1.05
C ARG A 209 -11.75 49.24 -0.47
N GLY A 210 -10.84 48.42 -0.98
CA GLY A 210 -10.81 47.02 -0.59
C GLY A 210 -10.28 46.77 0.81
N ASP A 211 -10.76 45.70 1.45
CA ASP A 211 -10.51 45.35 2.85
C ASP A 211 -8.99 45.18 3.11
N ALA A 212 -8.26 44.61 2.15
CA ALA A 212 -6.80 44.48 2.18
C ALA A 212 -6.08 45.80 2.44
N CYS A 213 -6.48 46.89 1.76
CA CYS A 213 -5.85 48.20 1.92
C CYS A 213 -6.53 49.10 2.96
N GLU A 214 -7.76 48.80 3.41
CA GLU A 214 -8.35 49.38 4.63
C GLU A 214 -7.42 49.15 5.83
N ASN A 215 -6.96 47.90 5.98
CA ASN A 215 -6.11 47.42 7.09
C ASN A 215 -4.73 48.12 7.17
N ALA A 216 -4.23 48.68 6.07
CA ALA A 216 -2.84 49.14 5.96
C ALA A 216 -2.41 50.34 6.87
N THR A 217 -3.31 51.05 7.59
CA THR A 217 -2.88 52.21 8.43
C THR A 217 -3.64 52.58 9.73
N VAL A 218 -4.75 51.93 10.16
CA VAL A 218 -5.57 52.51 11.26
C VAL A 218 -5.95 51.53 12.39
N LEU A 219 -5.48 51.82 13.61
CA LEU A 219 -5.86 51.18 14.90
C LEU A 219 -7.27 51.58 15.40
N ASP A 220 -8.22 51.79 14.48
CA ASP A 220 -9.58 52.34 14.72
C ASP A 220 -10.53 51.87 13.59
N ALA A 221 -10.24 50.69 13.03
CA ALA A 221 -11.09 49.96 12.08
C ALA A 221 -12.22 49.25 12.83
N ASP A 222 -13.39 49.18 12.21
CA ASP A 222 -14.73 48.81 12.71
C ASP A 222 -15.48 48.43 11.42
N ASP A 223 -15.05 47.33 10.81
CA ASP A 223 -15.29 47.05 9.38
C ASP A 223 -16.74 46.63 9.12
N ASP A 224 -17.43 46.10 10.14
CA ASP A 224 -18.86 45.77 10.12
C ASP A 224 -19.77 46.93 10.58
N GLY A 225 -19.20 47.95 11.24
CA GLY A 225 -19.87 49.16 11.72
C GLY A 225 -20.71 48.97 12.99
N ASP A 226 -20.44 47.94 13.79
CA ASP A 226 -21.18 47.63 15.01
C ASP A 226 -20.85 48.59 16.18
N GLY A 227 -19.64 49.17 16.17
CA GLY A 227 -19.11 50.07 17.19
C GLY A 227 -18.08 49.44 18.15
N VAL A 228 -17.69 48.19 17.95
CA VAL A 228 -16.46 47.56 18.42
C VAL A 228 -15.38 47.75 17.33
N ILE A 229 -14.10 47.61 17.69
CA ILE A 229 -13.00 47.79 16.73
C ILE A 229 -12.34 46.45 16.48
N ASN A 230 -11.97 46.13 15.24
CA ASN A 230 -11.52 44.80 14.79
C ASN A 230 -10.61 44.07 15.80
N GLY A 231 -9.56 44.73 16.30
CA GLY A 231 -8.61 44.15 17.25
C GLY A 231 -9.12 43.94 18.70
N LEU A 232 -10.42 44.15 18.92
CA LEU A 232 -11.19 43.88 20.14
C LEU A 232 -12.53 43.20 19.80
N ASP A 233 -12.73 42.82 18.54
CA ASP A 233 -13.99 42.33 18.00
C ASP A 233 -13.91 40.82 17.74
N ASN A 234 -14.79 40.04 18.37
CA ASN A 234 -14.88 38.60 18.14
C ASN A 234 -15.79 38.21 16.96
N CYS A 235 -16.40 39.17 16.26
CA CYS A 235 -17.00 39.00 14.93
C CYS A 235 -16.72 40.23 14.05
N TRP A 236 -15.44 40.57 13.82
CA TRP A 236 -14.98 41.76 13.09
C TRP A 236 -15.60 42.07 11.70
N LEU A 237 -16.39 41.16 11.11
CA LEU A 237 -17.10 41.30 9.84
C LEU A 237 -18.65 41.17 9.98
N ASP A 238 -19.17 40.82 11.16
CA ASP A 238 -20.56 40.41 11.41
C ASP A 238 -21.15 41.08 12.69
N PRO A 239 -22.01 42.11 12.56
CA PRO A 239 -22.39 43.00 13.67
C PRO A 239 -22.93 42.34 14.94
N ASN A 240 -22.08 42.23 15.96
CA ASN A 240 -22.39 41.63 17.26
C ASN A 240 -22.14 42.55 18.49
N PRO A 241 -22.83 43.71 18.69
CA PRO A 241 -22.41 44.75 19.66
C PRO A 241 -22.48 44.37 21.16
N ASN A 242 -22.84 43.13 21.45
CA ASN A 242 -22.81 42.51 22.76
C ASN A 242 -21.51 41.73 23.04
N GLN A 243 -20.72 41.40 22.02
CA GLN A 243 -19.50 40.57 22.08
C GLN A 243 -19.76 39.32 22.92
N LEU A 244 -20.83 38.62 22.56
CA LEU A 244 -21.24 37.40 23.22
C LEU A 244 -20.50 36.23 22.59
N ASP A 245 -19.93 35.41 23.46
CA ASP A 245 -19.12 34.23 23.21
C ASP A 245 -19.53 33.26 24.32
N THR A 246 -20.11 32.12 23.93
CA THR A 246 -20.85 31.23 24.82
C THR A 246 -20.01 30.07 25.35
N ASP A 247 -19.01 29.60 24.58
CA ASP A 247 -18.14 28.48 24.92
C ASP A 247 -16.67 28.84 25.17
N LEU A 248 -16.27 30.08 24.84
CA LEU A 248 -14.98 30.72 25.10
C LEU A 248 -13.84 30.33 24.16
N ASP A 249 -14.14 30.15 22.88
CA ASP A 249 -13.16 29.75 21.84
C ASP A 249 -12.41 30.93 21.19
N GLY A 250 -13.04 32.10 21.08
CA GLY A 250 -12.48 33.31 20.48
C GLY A 250 -13.37 33.99 19.44
N TRP A 251 -14.35 33.29 18.86
CA TRP A 251 -15.37 33.84 18.00
C TRP A 251 -16.60 34.27 18.83
N GLY A 252 -17.58 34.91 18.21
CA GLY A 252 -18.81 35.32 18.89
C GLY A 252 -20.04 34.61 18.32
N ASP A 253 -21.05 34.36 19.16
CA ASP A 253 -22.34 33.67 18.88
C ASP A 253 -23.07 34.06 17.55
N VAL A 254 -22.65 35.13 16.87
CA VAL A 254 -23.23 35.66 15.63
C VAL A 254 -22.50 35.18 14.38
N CYS A 255 -21.18 34.97 14.48
CA CYS A 255 -20.30 34.50 13.40
C CYS A 255 -19.70 33.11 13.68
N ASP A 256 -19.79 32.64 14.93
CA ASP A 256 -19.47 31.29 15.37
C ASP A 256 -20.44 30.27 14.74
N ASN A 257 -19.91 29.30 13.98
CA ASN A 257 -20.69 28.26 13.30
C ASN A 257 -20.99 27.04 14.21
N CYS A 258 -20.54 27.08 15.46
CA CYS A 258 -20.76 26.10 16.51
C CYS A 258 -21.02 26.73 17.89
N ASP A 259 -21.94 27.70 17.99
CA ASP A 259 -22.35 28.57 19.14
C ASP A 259 -22.41 28.03 20.60
N ASN A 260 -22.08 26.76 20.85
CA ASN A 260 -22.00 26.10 22.15
C ASN A 260 -20.85 25.05 22.24
N VAL A 261 -19.96 24.92 21.26
CA VAL A 261 -18.93 23.88 21.11
C VAL A 261 -17.62 24.43 20.50
N ALA A 262 -16.79 25.02 21.36
CA ALA A 262 -15.54 25.71 21.02
C ALA A 262 -14.70 25.08 19.88
N ASN A 263 -14.51 25.86 18.82
CA ASN A 263 -14.08 25.42 17.49
C ASN A 263 -13.29 26.52 16.77
N GLY A 264 -12.29 27.14 17.43
CA GLY A 264 -11.66 28.40 16.98
C GLY A 264 -11.05 28.46 15.56
N SER A 265 -11.02 27.35 14.81
CA SER A 265 -10.72 27.28 13.38
C SER A 265 -11.90 27.65 12.46
N GLN A 266 -13.15 27.54 12.93
CA GLN A 266 -14.39 27.86 12.18
C GLN A 266 -14.57 27.09 10.87
N LEU A 267 -13.98 25.90 10.75
CA LEU A 267 -14.15 25.05 9.57
C LEU A 267 -15.62 24.59 9.45
N ASP A 268 -16.15 24.67 8.22
CA ASP A 268 -17.50 24.32 7.76
C ASP A 268 -17.33 23.89 6.30
N LEU A 269 -17.07 22.59 6.13
CA LEU A 269 -16.41 22.08 4.93
C LEU A 269 -17.40 21.78 3.80
N ASN A 270 -18.62 21.38 4.15
CA ASN A 270 -19.75 21.28 3.23
C ASN A 270 -20.45 22.62 2.94
N GLY A 271 -20.17 23.67 3.72
CA GLY A 271 -20.70 25.02 3.54
C GLY A 271 -22.19 25.16 3.88
N ASP A 272 -22.73 24.32 4.77
CA ASP A 272 -24.14 24.38 5.19
C ASP A 272 -24.42 25.44 6.28
N GLY A 273 -23.37 25.94 6.94
CA GLY A 273 -23.43 26.92 8.02
C GLY A 273 -23.36 26.34 9.43
N VAL A 274 -23.01 25.05 9.57
CA VAL A 274 -22.69 24.37 10.84
C VAL A 274 -21.23 23.93 10.79
N GLY A 275 -20.44 24.27 11.80
CA GLY A 275 -19.02 23.90 11.81
C GLY A 275 -18.79 22.42 12.09
N ASP A 276 -17.73 21.85 11.51
CA ASP A 276 -17.46 20.40 11.52
C ASP A 276 -17.38 19.83 12.95
N VAL A 277 -16.80 20.63 13.88
CA VAL A 277 -16.62 20.31 15.31
C VAL A 277 -17.96 20.07 16.04
N CYS A 278 -19.05 20.70 15.60
CA CYS A 278 -20.38 20.51 16.17
C CYS A 278 -21.34 19.70 15.30
N GLU A 279 -21.05 19.51 14.01
CA GLU A 279 -21.82 18.66 13.11
C GLU A 279 -21.86 17.20 13.59
N GLY A 280 -20.72 16.67 14.06
CA GLY A 280 -20.61 15.34 14.68
C GLY A 280 -21.45 15.12 15.96
N LEU A 281 -22.08 16.17 16.51
CA LEU A 281 -23.05 16.07 17.61
C LEU A 281 -24.51 16.01 17.13
N LEU A 282 -24.76 16.25 15.85
CA LEU A 282 -26.07 16.23 15.20
C LEU A 282 -26.29 14.97 14.35
N ASP A 283 -25.26 14.43 13.69
CA ASP A 283 -25.31 13.09 13.06
C ASP A 283 -24.19 12.13 13.56
N PRO A 284 -24.52 11.15 14.43
CA PRO A 284 -23.56 10.15 14.90
C PRO A 284 -23.11 9.09 13.87
N ALA A 285 -23.51 9.24 12.60
CA ALA A 285 -23.12 8.38 11.48
C ALA A 285 -22.83 9.21 10.21
N GLY A 286 -22.37 10.46 10.40
CA GLY A 286 -22.30 11.49 9.36
C GLY A 286 -21.38 11.20 8.17
N ASP A 287 -21.60 12.04 7.16
CA ASP A 287 -20.98 12.18 5.84
C ASP A 287 -20.74 13.71 5.75
N VAL A 288 -19.57 14.16 6.22
CA VAL A 288 -19.29 15.58 6.54
C VAL A 288 -19.09 16.39 5.28
N ASP A 289 -18.59 15.81 4.20
CA ASP A 289 -18.35 16.53 2.95
C ASP A 289 -19.47 16.36 1.90
N ALA A 290 -20.45 15.48 2.19
CA ALA A 290 -21.63 15.17 1.40
C ALA A 290 -21.36 14.48 0.05
N ASP A 291 -20.24 13.77 -0.09
CA ASP A 291 -19.91 13.00 -1.30
C ASP A 291 -20.73 11.68 -1.44
N GLY A 292 -21.27 11.17 -0.33
CA GLY A 292 -22.04 9.93 -0.24
C GLY A 292 -21.34 8.77 0.49
N VAL A 293 -20.13 8.95 1.00
CA VAL A 293 -19.39 8.06 1.90
C VAL A 293 -19.53 8.57 3.34
N LEU A 294 -19.52 7.68 4.33
CA LEU A 294 -19.64 8.08 5.74
C LEU A 294 -18.24 8.27 6.33
N ASN A 295 -18.02 9.25 7.22
CA ASN A 295 -16.70 9.59 7.78
C ASN A 295 -15.88 8.43 8.39
N ALA A 296 -16.52 7.31 8.73
CA ALA A 296 -15.86 6.12 9.28
C ALA A 296 -15.32 5.17 8.19
N ASP A 297 -15.80 5.33 6.95
CA ASP A 297 -15.51 4.56 5.75
C ASP A 297 -14.86 5.46 4.67
N ASP A 298 -14.44 6.68 5.04
CA ASP A 298 -14.01 7.77 4.16
C ASP A 298 -12.50 8.07 4.35
N ASN A 299 -11.72 8.04 3.28
CA ASN A 299 -10.29 8.37 3.27
C ASN A 299 -10.00 9.85 2.96
N CYS A 300 -11.02 10.67 2.69
CA CYS A 300 -10.95 12.12 2.83
C CYS A 300 -12.23 12.65 3.51
N PRO A 301 -12.45 12.43 4.83
CA PRO A 301 -13.67 12.87 5.57
C PRO A 301 -13.99 14.38 5.56
N GLU A 302 -13.16 15.15 4.87
CA GLU A 302 -13.05 16.59 4.79
C GLU A 302 -12.89 17.08 3.33
N VAL A 303 -12.87 16.22 2.30
CA VAL A 303 -12.70 16.64 0.89
C VAL A 303 -13.48 15.72 -0.07
N PRO A 304 -14.57 16.20 -0.72
CA PRO A 304 -15.49 15.35 -1.48
C PRO A 304 -14.84 14.48 -2.57
N ASN A 305 -14.71 13.19 -2.32
CA ASN A 305 -13.86 12.31 -3.12
C ASN A 305 -14.48 10.94 -3.51
N SER A 306 -15.82 10.81 -3.56
CA SER A 306 -16.70 9.61 -3.69
C SER A 306 -16.25 8.38 -4.50
N SER A 307 -15.19 8.49 -5.27
CA SER A 307 -14.33 7.41 -5.73
C SER A 307 -13.49 6.71 -4.65
N GLN A 308 -13.17 7.38 -3.53
CA GLN A 308 -12.30 6.89 -2.45
C GLN A 308 -10.92 6.43 -2.95
N LEU A 309 -10.43 7.04 -4.04
CA LEU A 309 -9.17 6.68 -4.68
C LEU A 309 -8.00 7.15 -3.82
N ASP A 310 -7.24 6.20 -3.30
CA ASP A 310 -5.93 6.31 -2.67
C ASP A 310 -4.97 5.51 -3.57
N SER A 311 -3.81 6.06 -3.93
CA SER A 311 -2.91 5.53 -4.96
C SER A 311 -1.57 5.02 -4.45
N ASP A 312 -1.28 5.19 -3.16
CA ASP A 312 -0.08 4.68 -2.49
C ASP A 312 -0.36 3.99 -1.15
N PHE A 313 -1.63 3.97 -0.74
CA PHE A 313 -2.21 3.18 0.35
C PHE A 313 -1.81 3.64 1.75
N ASP A 314 -1.61 4.95 1.94
CA ASP A 314 -1.30 5.54 3.24
C ASP A 314 -2.54 5.77 4.13
N GLY A 315 -3.74 5.72 3.55
CA GLY A 315 -5.01 5.95 4.22
C GLY A 315 -5.63 7.33 3.96
N LEU A 316 -5.00 8.17 3.15
CA LEU A 316 -5.51 9.45 2.66
C LEU A 316 -5.85 9.33 1.17
N GLY A 317 -7.04 9.77 0.77
CA GLY A 317 -7.42 9.75 -0.63
C GLY A 317 -6.68 10.81 -1.45
N ASN A 318 -6.41 10.54 -2.72
CA ASN A 318 -5.80 11.44 -3.72
C ASN A 318 -6.41 12.86 -3.83
N ALA A 319 -7.57 13.11 -3.21
CA ALA A 319 -8.25 14.41 -3.19
C ALA A 319 -7.80 15.30 -2.03
N CYS A 320 -7.41 14.70 -0.90
CA CYS A 320 -6.89 15.38 0.29
C CYS A 320 -5.38 15.15 0.48
N ASP A 321 -4.81 14.18 -0.22
CA ASP A 321 -3.39 13.87 -0.22
C ASP A 321 -2.56 14.84 -1.12
N ASN A 322 -1.51 15.43 -0.54
CA ASN A 322 -0.54 16.30 -1.19
C ASN A 322 0.66 15.56 -1.83
N CYS A 323 0.77 14.23 -1.65
CA CYS A 323 1.65 13.35 -2.42
C CYS A 323 0.97 12.07 -2.98
N PRO A 324 0.01 12.15 -3.94
CA PRO A 324 -0.81 11.03 -4.49
C PRO A 324 -0.13 9.85 -5.23
N ALA A 325 1.10 9.51 -4.84
CA ALA A 325 1.92 8.40 -5.31
C ALA A 325 3.11 8.09 -4.36
N VAL A 326 3.21 8.73 -3.19
CA VAL A 326 4.25 8.56 -2.17
C VAL A 326 3.63 8.74 -0.78
N ALA A 327 3.26 7.63 -0.16
CA ALA A 327 2.62 7.55 1.16
C ALA A 327 3.24 8.49 2.22
N ASN A 328 2.46 9.45 2.70
CA ASN A 328 2.89 10.51 3.61
C ASN A 328 1.76 10.96 4.57
N ILE A 329 1.35 10.06 5.46
CA ILE A 329 0.25 10.19 6.45
C ILE A 329 0.25 11.51 7.26
N LEU A 330 1.40 12.18 7.40
CA LEU A 330 1.55 13.45 8.11
C LEU A 330 1.26 14.70 7.26
N GLN A 331 1.16 14.56 5.93
CA GLN A 331 0.86 15.61 4.95
C GLN A 331 1.76 16.83 5.09
N THR A 332 3.03 16.61 5.43
CA THR A 332 4.00 17.69 5.65
C THR A 332 4.23 18.47 4.36
N ASP A 333 3.91 19.77 4.39
CA ASP A 333 4.16 20.73 3.32
C ASP A 333 4.71 22.00 4.00
N LEU A 334 6.03 22.03 4.20
CA LEU A 334 6.73 23.10 4.92
C LEU A 334 6.71 24.45 4.18
N ASN A 335 6.57 24.43 2.86
CA ASN A 335 6.61 25.63 2.01
C ASN A 335 5.21 26.14 1.61
N VAL A 336 4.17 25.33 1.83
CA VAL A 336 2.74 25.60 1.59
C VAL A 336 2.42 25.84 0.11
N ASP A 337 3.02 25.04 -0.79
CA ASP A 337 2.73 25.07 -2.24
C ASP A 337 1.69 24.05 -2.71
N GLY A 338 1.26 23.13 -1.82
CA GLY A 338 0.27 22.10 -2.08
C GLY A 338 0.86 20.79 -2.62
N VAL A 339 2.18 20.62 -2.58
CA VAL A 339 2.89 19.36 -2.83
C VAL A 339 3.64 18.97 -1.56
N GLY A 340 3.41 17.78 -1.03
CA GLY A 340 4.05 17.34 0.19
C GLY A 340 5.57 17.16 0.05
N ASP A 341 6.30 17.39 1.14
CA ASP A 341 7.76 17.34 1.18
C ASP A 341 8.31 15.97 0.73
N ASP A 342 7.58 14.89 1.00
CA ASP A 342 7.96 13.49 0.72
C ASP A 342 7.97 13.12 -0.78
N CYS A 343 7.29 13.89 -1.66
CA CYS A 343 7.24 13.64 -3.11
C CYS A 343 8.04 14.64 -3.97
N VAL A 344 8.82 15.54 -3.36
CA VAL A 344 9.67 16.51 -4.10
C VAL A 344 11.09 15.93 -4.39
N PRO A 345 11.55 15.88 -5.66
CA PRO A 345 12.83 15.24 -5.99
C PRO A 345 14.00 16.22 -6.26
N PRO A 346 15.20 15.94 -5.72
CA PRO A 346 15.46 15.65 -4.31
C PRO A 346 15.30 16.93 -3.44
N PRO A 347 15.24 16.83 -2.11
CA PRO A 347 14.90 17.97 -1.25
C PRO A 347 15.85 19.17 -1.38
N ASP A 348 15.26 20.37 -1.46
CA ASP A 348 15.84 21.73 -1.47
C ASP A 348 14.73 22.62 -0.82
N ALA A 349 14.41 22.29 0.44
CA ALA A 349 13.14 22.66 1.09
C ALA A 349 12.95 24.17 1.29
N ASP A 350 14.04 24.92 1.33
CA ASP A 350 14.04 26.38 1.44
C ASP A 350 14.31 27.12 0.11
N SER A 351 14.54 26.36 -0.98
CA SER A 351 14.79 26.85 -2.34
C SER A 351 16.00 27.78 -2.50
N ASP A 352 17.03 27.64 -1.66
CA ASP A 352 18.27 28.42 -1.78
C ASP A 352 19.15 27.97 -2.97
N GLY A 353 18.99 26.72 -3.42
CA GLY A 353 19.78 26.06 -4.45
C GLY A 353 20.86 25.09 -3.93
N VAL A 354 20.82 24.74 -2.65
CA VAL A 354 21.51 23.63 -2.01
C VAL A 354 20.46 22.58 -1.62
N GLN A 355 20.82 21.29 -1.73
CA GLN A 355 19.90 20.21 -1.40
C GLN A 355 20.03 19.85 0.07
N ASP A 356 18.94 19.54 0.77
CA ASP A 356 18.87 19.37 2.24
C ASP A 356 19.95 18.42 2.80
N LEU A 357 20.22 17.31 2.10
CA LEU A 357 21.27 16.33 2.47
C LEU A 357 22.68 16.94 2.53
N TYR A 358 22.88 18.06 1.84
CA TYR A 358 24.11 18.85 1.79
C TYR A 358 23.92 20.26 2.35
N ASP A 359 22.78 20.54 2.98
CA ASP A 359 22.42 21.85 3.53
C ASP A 359 22.56 21.88 5.06
N ASN A 360 23.53 22.65 5.54
CA ASN A 360 23.73 22.86 6.97
C ASN A 360 22.69 23.81 7.62
N CYS A 361 21.76 24.37 6.86
CA CYS A 361 20.51 25.02 7.30
C CYS A 361 19.35 24.71 6.35
N TRP A 362 19.02 23.42 6.15
CA TRP A 362 17.94 22.89 5.28
C TRP A 362 16.53 23.55 5.31
N ILE A 363 16.28 24.54 6.17
CA ILE A 363 15.02 25.30 6.29
C ILE A 363 15.22 26.83 6.31
N ASP A 364 16.46 27.33 6.20
CA ASP A 364 16.87 28.71 6.46
C ASP A 364 17.88 29.20 5.39
N PRO A 365 17.43 29.85 4.29
CA PRO A 365 18.20 30.02 3.05
C PRO A 365 19.60 30.60 3.21
N ASN A 366 20.62 29.77 2.98
CA ASN A 366 22.02 30.07 3.26
C ASN A 366 23.06 29.71 2.15
N PRO A 367 22.94 30.10 0.85
CA PRO A 367 23.58 29.43 -0.32
C PRO A 367 25.12 29.43 -0.38
N THR A 368 25.74 29.96 0.65
CA THR A 368 27.17 29.94 0.95
C THR A 368 27.63 28.76 1.80
N GLN A 369 26.73 28.01 2.46
CA GLN A 369 27.05 26.84 3.29
C GLN A 369 28.21 27.12 4.25
N LEU A 370 28.11 28.25 4.97
CA LEU A 370 29.15 28.70 5.87
C LEU A 370 28.89 28.13 7.25
N ASP A 371 29.84 27.36 7.77
CA ASP A 371 29.90 26.90 9.15
C ASP A 371 31.24 27.38 9.73
N THR A 372 31.17 28.21 10.77
CA THR A 372 32.32 28.92 11.35
C THR A 372 33.06 28.11 12.41
N ASP A 373 32.44 27.13 13.08
CA ASP A 373 33.04 26.37 14.17
C ASP A 373 33.15 24.85 13.96
N GLY A 374 32.43 24.31 12.98
CA GLY A 374 32.57 22.96 12.44
C GLY A 374 31.61 21.96 13.05
N ASP A 375 30.38 22.37 13.39
CA ASP A 375 29.39 21.55 14.08
C ASP A 375 28.26 21.02 13.19
N PHE A 376 28.29 21.30 11.89
CA PHE A 376 27.27 20.93 10.89
C PHE A 376 25.95 21.71 10.94
N VAL A 377 25.82 22.72 11.80
CA VAL A 377 24.77 23.75 11.71
C VAL A 377 25.39 25.00 11.08
N GLY A 378 24.73 25.58 10.07
CA GLY A 378 25.28 26.72 9.32
C GLY A 378 25.13 28.05 10.04
N ASP A 379 26.05 29.00 9.80
CA ASP A 379 26.07 30.39 10.29
C ASP A 379 24.74 31.18 10.15
N ALA A 380 23.79 30.68 9.35
CA ALA A 380 22.49 31.29 9.12
C ALA A 380 21.41 30.86 10.13
N CYS A 381 21.45 29.60 10.58
CA CYS A 381 20.50 28.98 11.51
C CYS A 381 21.15 28.62 12.87
N ASP A 382 22.49 28.65 12.96
CA ASP A 382 23.25 28.40 14.18
C ASP A 382 23.11 29.55 15.19
N ASN A 383 22.49 29.23 16.33
CA ASN A 383 22.28 30.14 17.45
C ASN A 383 23.53 30.41 18.30
N CYS A 384 24.72 29.90 17.92
CA CYS A 384 25.96 30.06 18.68
C CYS A 384 27.25 30.39 17.91
N LEU A 385 27.32 30.21 16.59
CA LEU A 385 28.26 30.75 15.57
C LEU A 385 29.77 30.52 15.75
N THR A 386 30.22 30.16 16.94
CA THR A 386 31.64 30.05 17.33
C THR A 386 31.88 29.01 18.44
N TYR A 387 30.84 28.25 18.81
CA TYR A 387 30.74 27.34 19.93
C TYR A 387 29.82 26.13 19.67
N ALA A 388 30.10 25.36 18.62
CA ALA A 388 29.62 23.99 18.34
C ALA A 388 28.63 23.38 19.36
N ASN A 389 27.37 23.32 18.94
CA ASN A 389 26.20 22.84 19.65
C ASN A 389 25.15 22.34 18.63
N ASN A 390 25.42 21.17 18.04
CA ASN A 390 24.56 20.46 17.10
C ASN A 390 23.08 20.33 17.55
N ASP A 391 22.82 20.33 18.86
CA ASP A 391 21.50 20.23 19.46
C ASP A 391 20.71 21.55 19.46
N GLN A 392 21.39 22.68 19.17
CA GLN A 392 20.83 24.03 19.07
C GLN A 392 19.94 24.42 20.27
N ALA A 393 20.18 23.82 21.44
CA ALA A 393 19.37 24.02 22.63
C ALA A 393 19.45 25.47 23.14
N ASP A 394 18.31 26.12 23.32
CA ASP A 394 18.16 27.47 23.90
C ASP A 394 17.06 27.41 24.98
N ALA A 395 17.47 27.10 26.21
CA ALA A 395 16.55 26.83 27.32
C ALA A 395 15.67 28.04 27.71
N ASN A 396 16.06 29.26 27.32
CA ASN A 396 15.32 30.49 27.62
C ASN A 396 14.69 31.17 26.38
N ASN A 397 14.87 30.60 25.18
CA ASN A 397 14.41 31.09 23.89
C ASN A 397 14.80 32.56 23.61
N ASN A 398 16.03 32.97 23.94
CA ASN A 398 16.51 34.34 23.66
C ASN A 398 17.17 34.53 22.27
N GLY A 399 17.42 33.44 21.55
CA GLY A 399 18.15 33.39 20.29
C GLY A 399 19.66 33.20 20.46
N ALA A 400 20.10 32.64 21.58
CA ALA A 400 21.48 32.25 21.83
C ALA A 400 21.51 30.91 22.59
N GLY A 401 22.08 29.87 21.99
CA GLY A 401 22.05 28.53 22.58
C GLY A 401 22.84 28.42 23.89
N ASP A 402 22.47 27.45 24.73
CA ASP A 402 22.95 27.25 26.11
C ASP A 402 24.49 27.23 26.22
N VAL A 403 25.16 26.71 25.18
CA VAL A 403 26.62 26.58 25.08
C VAL A 403 27.32 27.95 24.95
N CYS A 404 26.69 28.90 24.28
CA CYS A 404 27.22 30.25 24.05
C CYS A 404 26.50 31.37 24.83
N ASP A 405 25.32 31.13 25.39
CA ASP A 405 24.56 32.12 26.17
C ASP A 405 25.39 32.63 27.37
N GLY A 406 26.19 31.74 28.00
CA GLY A 406 27.19 32.10 29.02
C GLY A 406 28.32 33.07 28.57
N LEU A 407 28.32 33.51 27.32
CA LEU A 407 29.19 34.54 26.75
C LEU A 407 28.42 35.78 26.26
N ALA A 408 27.12 35.65 25.98
CA ALA A 408 26.19 36.74 25.69
C ALA A 408 25.68 37.39 26.99
N ASP A 409 25.30 36.59 27.98
CA ASP A 409 24.88 37.02 29.31
C ASP A 409 26.07 37.17 30.30
N PRO A 410 26.29 38.37 30.88
CA PRO A 410 27.27 38.58 31.94
C PRO A 410 26.87 38.06 33.33
N ASP A 411 25.63 37.60 33.57
CA ASP A 411 25.19 37.09 34.86
C ASP A 411 25.35 35.55 34.99
N GLY A 412 25.10 34.76 33.94
CA GLY A 412 25.36 33.33 33.77
C GLY A 412 24.21 32.43 34.23
N ASP A 413 23.06 32.57 33.56
CA ASP A 413 21.70 32.15 33.97
C ASP A 413 20.94 31.64 32.71
N PRO A 414 21.22 30.42 32.20
CA PRO A 414 20.83 29.95 30.86
C PRO A 414 19.34 29.62 30.71
N ASP A 415 18.62 29.35 31.79
CA ASP A 415 17.18 29.11 31.75
C ASP A 415 16.36 30.37 32.10
N GLY A 416 17.04 31.49 32.38
CA GLY A 416 16.44 32.81 32.61
C GLY A 416 15.62 32.91 33.91
N ASP A 417 15.79 31.99 34.84
CA ASP A 417 14.99 31.89 36.07
C ASP A 417 15.33 33.00 37.11
N GLY A 418 16.52 33.59 36.99
CA GLY A 418 17.07 34.60 37.90
C GLY A 418 18.10 34.07 38.92
N VAL A 419 18.50 32.81 38.80
CA VAL A 419 19.54 32.12 39.56
C VAL A 419 20.66 31.69 38.61
N ARG A 420 21.89 32.06 38.98
CA ARG A 420 23.06 31.83 38.13
C ARG A 420 23.57 30.41 38.31
N ASN A 421 23.95 29.72 37.23
CA ASN A 421 24.52 28.36 37.14
C ASN A 421 25.37 27.84 38.32
N ALA A 422 26.17 28.70 38.97
CA ALA A 422 27.02 28.31 40.10
C ALA A 422 26.29 28.23 41.46
N GLU A 423 25.04 28.69 41.51
CA GLU A 423 24.15 28.81 42.67
C GLU A 423 22.80 28.12 42.40
N ASP A 424 22.65 27.52 41.22
CA ASP A 424 21.46 26.88 40.66
C ASP A 424 21.55 25.33 40.78
N ASN A 425 20.44 24.67 41.13
CA ASN A 425 20.29 23.23 41.18
C ASN A 425 19.54 22.60 39.98
N CYS A 426 18.95 23.42 39.07
CA CYS A 426 18.47 23.03 37.75
C CYS A 426 18.98 23.95 36.61
N PRO A 427 20.30 24.01 36.32
CA PRO A 427 20.95 24.96 35.39
C PRO A 427 20.44 25.13 33.94
N LEU A 428 19.41 24.39 33.54
CA LEU A 428 18.83 24.31 32.20
C LEU A 428 17.28 24.22 32.25
N LEU A 429 16.66 24.42 33.43
CA LEU A 429 15.21 24.26 33.60
C LEU A 429 14.68 25.15 34.73
N ALA A 430 14.09 26.28 34.32
CA ALA A 430 13.77 27.41 35.18
C ALA A 430 13.01 27.02 36.46
N ASN A 431 13.70 27.10 37.61
CA ASN A 431 13.14 26.75 38.91
C ASN A 431 13.38 27.81 40.01
N PRO A 432 12.84 29.07 39.90
CA PRO A 432 13.29 30.25 40.67
C PRO A 432 13.18 30.18 42.21
N LEU A 433 12.61 29.10 42.72
CA LEU A 433 12.44 28.79 44.14
C LEU A 433 13.54 27.89 44.70
N GLN A 434 14.30 27.19 43.84
CA GLN A 434 15.42 26.30 44.19
C GLN A 434 15.00 25.30 45.27
N GLU A 435 13.86 24.64 45.04
CA GLU A 435 13.37 23.57 45.92
C GLU A 435 14.22 22.29 45.66
N ASP A 436 14.65 21.64 46.74
CA ASP A 436 15.50 20.44 46.79
C ASP A 436 15.08 19.71 48.08
N GLN A 437 14.22 18.70 47.91
CA GLN A 437 13.46 18.10 49.00
C GLN A 437 14.26 17.09 49.81
N ASP A 438 15.18 16.36 49.18
CA ASP A 438 16.00 15.34 49.83
C ASP A 438 17.46 15.75 50.09
N GLY A 439 17.95 16.80 49.41
CA GLY A 439 19.19 17.50 49.70
C GLY A 439 20.39 17.03 48.87
N ASP A 440 20.19 16.55 47.65
CA ASP A 440 21.22 15.90 46.83
C ASP A 440 21.98 16.82 45.87
N LEU A 441 21.49 18.06 45.70
CA LEU A 441 21.98 19.14 44.82
C LEU A 441 21.44 19.15 43.38
N ARG A 442 20.47 18.31 43.03
CA ARG A 442 19.48 18.58 41.98
C ARG A 442 18.25 19.26 42.61
N GLY A 443 17.45 19.94 41.79
CA GLY A 443 16.22 20.59 42.26
C GLY A 443 14.98 19.79 41.90
N ASP A 444 13.93 19.86 42.72
CA ASP A 444 12.66 19.14 42.55
C ASP A 444 12.01 19.28 41.15
N ALA A 445 12.45 20.28 40.34
CA ALA A 445 11.98 20.53 38.98
C ALA A 445 12.71 19.71 37.89
N CYS A 446 13.98 19.33 38.12
CA CYS A 446 14.87 18.61 37.20
C CYS A 446 15.47 17.34 37.84
N ASP A 447 14.83 16.85 38.89
CA ASP A 447 15.21 15.66 39.62
C ASP A 447 14.25 14.52 39.22
N ASN A 448 14.76 13.46 38.61
CA ASN A 448 13.98 12.26 38.26
C ASN A 448 13.69 11.36 39.49
N CYS A 449 14.15 11.73 40.69
CA CYS A 449 13.74 11.14 41.97
C CYS A 449 13.56 12.18 43.12
N PRO A 450 12.59 13.14 43.07
CA PRO A 450 12.43 14.27 44.01
C PRO A 450 12.20 13.98 45.50
N GLY A 451 12.33 12.72 45.93
CA GLY A 451 12.29 12.31 47.33
C GLY A 451 13.34 11.27 47.73
N VAL A 452 14.26 10.90 46.83
CA VAL A 452 15.28 9.85 47.04
C VAL A 452 16.63 10.18 46.36
N SER A 453 17.35 11.14 46.94
CA SER A 453 18.75 11.54 46.70
C SER A 453 19.56 10.61 45.78
N ASN A 454 19.67 11.01 44.52
CA ASN A 454 20.21 10.25 43.40
C ASN A 454 21.06 11.12 42.44
N ALA A 455 21.75 12.15 42.92
CA ALA A 455 22.43 13.25 42.19
C ALA A 455 23.19 12.96 40.88
N SER A 456 23.45 11.70 40.53
CA SER A 456 23.86 11.26 39.20
C SER A 456 22.74 11.27 38.15
N GLN A 457 21.45 11.27 38.56
CA GLN A 457 20.26 11.29 37.71
C GLN A 457 20.25 10.15 36.66
N ILE A 458 20.80 8.99 37.05
CA ILE A 458 20.83 7.82 36.17
C ILE A 458 19.43 7.24 36.13
N ASP A 459 19.01 6.99 34.91
CA ASP A 459 17.76 6.43 34.44
C ASP A 459 18.19 5.61 33.21
N ASN A 460 18.32 4.29 33.37
CA ASN A 460 18.88 3.45 32.29
C ASN A 460 17.84 3.02 31.25
N ASN A 461 16.54 3.23 31.51
CA ASN A 461 15.46 2.92 30.58
C ASN A 461 14.81 4.18 29.96
N ASN A 462 15.23 5.37 30.38
CA ASN A 462 14.76 6.69 29.95
C ASN A 462 13.25 6.93 30.17
N ASP A 463 12.62 6.30 31.17
CA ASP A 463 11.18 6.49 31.45
C ASP A 463 10.86 7.81 32.19
N GLY A 464 11.88 8.53 32.66
CA GLY A 464 11.77 9.77 33.43
C GLY A 464 11.77 9.58 34.95
N VAL A 465 11.92 8.35 35.44
CA VAL A 465 12.03 7.98 36.87
C VAL A 465 13.39 7.34 37.10
N GLY A 466 14.27 8.00 37.85
CA GLY A 466 15.64 7.49 38.04
C GLY A 466 15.70 6.16 38.80
N ASP A 467 16.68 5.30 38.47
CA ASP A 467 16.88 3.92 39.00
C ASP A 467 16.69 3.82 40.54
N VAL A 468 17.08 4.87 41.23
CA VAL A 468 17.14 4.96 42.69
C VAL A 468 15.74 5.02 43.34
N CYS A 469 14.70 5.40 42.59
CA CYS A 469 13.33 5.53 43.08
C CYS A 469 12.28 4.65 42.36
N GLU A 470 12.60 4.03 41.22
CA GLU A 470 11.71 3.10 40.49
C GLU A 470 11.12 1.98 41.37
N GLY A 471 11.89 1.49 42.35
CA GLY A 471 11.51 0.43 43.30
C GLY A 471 10.31 0.75 44.22
N PHE A 472 9.60 1.86 43.99
CA PHE A 472 8.30 2.18 44.59
C PHE A 472 7.10 2.09 43.63
N SER A 473 7.34 1.93 42.31
CA SER A 473 6.33 1.99 41.25
C SER A 473 6.10 0.66 40.53
N ASN A 474 7.12 -0.16 40.25
CA ASN A 474 6.93 -1.44 39.55
C ASN A 474 6.26 -2.54 40.45
N PRO A 475 5.09 -3.11 40.07
CA PRO A 475 4.43 -4.21 40.78
C PRO A 475 4.87 -5.64 40.42
N ASP A 476 5.53 -5.90 39.29
CA ASP A 476 5.83 -7.26 38.79
C ASP A 476 7.21 -7.81 39.21
N GLY A 477 8.21 -6.94 39.32
CA GLY A 477 9.57 -7.28 39.77
C GLY A 477 10.52 -7.63 38.63
N ASP A 478 10.48 -6.80 37.60
CA ASP A 478 11.30 -6.74 36.39
C ASP A 478 12.08 -5.39 36.47
N GLU A 479 13.43 -5.41 36.45
CA GLU A 479 14.30 -4.22 36.68
C GLU A 479 14.85 -3.63 35.36
N ASP A 480 14.62 -4.28 34.21
CA ASP A 480 15.04 -3.79 32.89
C ASP A 480 13.95 -3.90 31.79
N ASN A 481 12.76 -4.40 32.14
CA ASN A 481 11.56 -4.49 31.31
C ASN A 481 11.69 -5.43 30.09
N ASP A 482 12.54 -6.45 30.19
CA ASP A 482 12.69 -7.49 29.15
C ASP A 482 11.61 -8.60 29.23
N THR A 483 10.62 -8.44 30.12
CA THR A 483 9.55 -9.38 30.48
C THR A 483 9.97 -10.55 31.39
N VAL A 484 11.27 -10.69 31.68
CA VAL A 484 11.87 -11.72 32.53
C VAL A 484 12.17 -11.15 33.91
N ARG A 485 11.24 -11.39 34.85
CA ARG A 485 11.42 -10.95 36.25
C ARG A 485 12.74 -11.41 36.89
N ASN A 486 13.42 -10.48 37.57
CA ASN A 486 14.71 -10.51 38.29
C ASN A 486 14.99 -11.73 39.20
N ALA A 487 13.95 -12.51 39.51
CA ALA A 487 14.04 -13.73 40.31
C ALA A 487 14.37 -14.99 39.50
N VAL A 488 14.20 -14.97 38.18
CA VAL A 488 14.56 -16.04 37.23
C VAL A 488 15.56 -15.58 36.17
N ASP A 489 15.62 -14.28 35.94
CA ASP A 489 16.52 -13.63 35.00
C ASP A 489 18.02 -13.81 35.32
N ASN A 490 18.81 -14.11 34.29
CA ASN A 490 20.26 -14.22 34.33
C ASN A 490 21.02 -12.90 34.02
N CYS A 491 20.36 -11.86 33.50
CA CYS A 491 20.86 -10.47 33.41
C CYS A 491 19.92 -9.36 33.93
N PRO A 492 19.54 -9.31 35.24
CA PRO A 492 18.55 -8.37 35.87
C PRO A 492 18.72 -6.85 35.80
N MET A 493 19.48 -6.32 34.85
CA MET A 493 19.78 -4.90 34.61
C MET A 493 20.17 -4.67 33.13
N THR A 494 19.92 -5.60 32.22
CA THR A 494 20.40 -5.63 30.82
C THR A 494 19.47 -6.52 30.01
N PRO A 495 18.51 -5.94 29.24
CA PRO A 495 17.42 -6.71 28.64
C PRO A 495 17.89 -7.90 27.79
N ASN A 496 17.45 -9.11 28.15
CA ASN A 496 17.77 -10.34 27.44
C ASN A 496 16.61 -11.35 27.50
N THR A 497 15.55 -11.03 26.76
CA THR A 497 14.33 -11.84 26.56
C THR A 497 14.61 -13.32 26.26
N ASP A 498 15.73 -13.61 25.58
CA ASP A 498 16.17 -14.96 25.19
C ASP A 498 16.78 -15.79 26.33
N GLN A 499 17.24 -15.13 27.41
CA GLN A 499 17.93 -15.72 28.56
C GLN A 499 19.14 -16.60 28.18
N ALA A 500 19.83 -16.30 27.07
CA ALA A 500 20.99 -17.07 26.60
C ALA A 500 22.11 -17.17 27.66
N ASP A 501 22.62 -18.37 27.95
CA ASP A 501 23.71 -18.68 28.90
C ASP A 501 24.60 -19.77 28.26
N SER A 502 25.49 -19.35 27.36
CA SER A 502 26.26 -20.21 26.45
C SER A 502 27.23 -21.16 27.14
N ASP A 503 27.68 -20.84 28.37
CA ASP A 503 28.61 -21.67 29.13
C ASP A 503 28.02 -22.32 30.41
N GLY A 504 26.80 -21.93 30.79
CA GLY A 504 25.99 -22.52 31.84
C GLY A 504 26.37 -22.08 33.26
N ASP A 505 26.83 -20.83 33.43
CA ASP A 505 27.33 -20.33 34.72
C ASP A 505 26.32 -19.58 35.59
N THR A 506 25.13 -19.26 35.05
CA THR A 506 24.07 -18.41 35.62
C THR A 506 24.22 -16.89 35.42
N LYS A 507 25.03 -16.48 34.43
CA LYS A 507 25.05 -15.13 33.86
C LYS A 507 24.68 -15.24 32.38
N GLY A 508 23.78 -14.37 31.91
CA GLY A 508 23.39 -14.39 30.51
C GLY A 508 24.47 -13.77 29.63
N ASP A 509 24.52 -14.17 28.37
CA ASP A 509 25.61 -13.83 27.43
C ASP A 509 25.78 -12.31 27.26
N LEU A 510 24.69 -11.53 27.34
CA LEU A 510 24.71 -10.06 27.24
C LEU A 510 25.28 -9.36 28.48
N CYS A 511 25.35 -10.02 29.65
CA CYS A 511 25.92 -9.47 30.88
C CYS A 511 27.07 -10.32 31.48
N ASP A 512 27.57 -11.29 30.73
CA ASP A 512 28.74 -12.10 31.09
C ASP A 512 30.03 -11.47 30.52
N ASN A 513 31.01 -11.20 31.38
CA ASN A 513 32.34 -10.75 30.98
C ASN A 513 33.30 -11.87 30.53
N CYS A 514 32.83 -13.12 30.46
CA CYS A 514 33.45 -14.24 29.75
C CYS A 514 32.42 -15.24 29.14
N PRO A 515 31.56 -14.86 28.16
CA PRO A 515 30.38 -15.64 27.66
C PRO A 515 30.60 -17.08 27.14
N THR A 516 31.82 -17.61 27.23
CA THR A 516 32.22 -18.94 26.74
C THR A 516 33.05 -19.74 27.75
N MET A 517 33.27 -19.20 28.96
CA MET A 517 34.09 -19.83 30.01
C MET A 517 33.63 -19.54 31.45
N ALA A 518 32.67 -20.35 31.88
CA ALA A 518 31.95 -20.29 33.16
C ALA A 518 32.72 -19.68 34.33
N ASN A 519 32.39 -18.42 34.64
CA ASN A 519 33.10 -17.57 35.58
C ASN A 519 32.25 -17.11 36.80
N ALA A 520 30.90 -17.08 36.72
CA ALA A 520 29.76 -16.83 37.65
C ALA A 520 29.86 -15.74 38.73
N ALA A 521 31.08 -15.43 39.15
CA ALA A 521 31.43 -14.37 40.06
C ALA A 521 31.88 -13.10 39.32
N GLN A 522 31.94 -13.13 37.97
CA GLN A 522 32.14 -11.96 37.10
C GLN A 522 33.33 -11.10 37.52
N VAL A 523 34.44 -11.75 37.91
CA VAL A 523 35.57 -11.07 38.53
C VAL A 523 36.46 -10.47 37.46
N ASP A 524 36.43 -9.15 37.34
CA ASP A 524 37.39 -8.33 36.59
C ASP A 524 38.20 -7.49 37.62
N ASN A 525 39.54 -7.66 37.65
CA ASN A 525 40.43 -6.85 38.50
C ASN A 525 41.04 -5.63 37.79
N ASN A 526 40.88 -5.54 36.46
CA ASN A 526 41.41 -4.50 35.58
C ASN A 526 40.43 -3.35 35.45
N ASN A 527 39.13 -3.67 35.51
CA ASN A 527 37.99 -2.86 35.10
C ASN A 527 38.06 -2.51 33.59
N ASP A 528 38.37 -3.49 32.75
CA ASP A 528 38.35 -3.38 31.28
C ASP A 528 37.17 -4.12 30.61
N GLY A 529 36.30 -4.76 31.40
CA GLY A 529 35.08 -5.41 30.90
C GLY A 529 35.29 -6.85 30.47
N VAL A 530 36.49 -7.41 30.64
CA VAL A 530 36.80 -8.82 30.37
C VAL A 530 37.16 -9.52 31.69
N GLY A 531 36.56 -10.67 31.97
CA GLY A 531 36.76 -11.37 33.24
C GLY A 531 38.16 -11.99 33.38
N ASP A 532 38.70 -12.00 34.61
CA ASP A 532 39.94 -12.67 35.06
C ASP A 532 40.10 -14.10 34.52
N LEU A 533 38.98 -14.78 34.22
CA LEU A 533 38.92 -16.19 33.86
C LEU A 533 39.18 -16.43 32.36
N CYS A 534 38.80 -15.47 31.52
CA CYS A 534 39.11 -15.42 30.09
C CYS A 534 40.36 -14.59 29.78
N GLU A 535 40.83 -13.76 30.72
CA GLU A 535 42.10 -13.04 30.63
C GLU A 535 43.31 -14.00 30.43
N GLY A 536 43.81 -14.07 29.19
CA GLY A 536 45.14 -14.61 28.88
C GLY A 536 45.25 -16.06 28.38
N LEU A 537 44.18 -16.68 27.86
CA LEU A 537 44.22 -18.00 27.20
C LEU A 537 43.86 -17.95 25.72
N VAL A 538 44.81 -17.49 24.90
CA VAL A 538 44.70 -17.31 23.44
C VAL A 538 43.78 -16.14 23.09
N ASP A 539 44.44 -15.02 22.74
CA ASP A 539 43.92 -13.81 22.10
C ASP A 539 42.48 -13.92 21.54
N PRO A 540 41.44 -13.59 22.33
CA PRO A 540 40.05 -13.74 21.95
C PRO A 540 39.30 -12.41 21.80
N ASP A 541 39.92 -11.27 22.12
CA ASP A 541 39.36 -9.93 21.93
C ASP A 541 39.32 -9.50 20.46
N GLY A 542 40.09 -10.19 19.60
CA GLY A 542 40.09 -9.91 18.17
C GLY A 542 40.50 -8.48 17.84
N ASP A 543 41.49 -7.88 18.51
CA ASP A 543 42.15 -6.67 17.99
C ASP A 543 43.20 -7.13 16.96
N VAL A 544 42.77 -7.34 15.70
CA VAL A 544 43.61 -8.00 14.67
C VAL A 544 44.75 -7.11 14.18
N ASP A 545 44.59 -5.80 14.24
CA ASP A 545 45.55 -4.83 13.68
C ASP A 545 46.35 -4.05 14.74
N GLY A 546 45.91 -4.09 16.01
CA GLY A 546 46.58 -3.55 17.19
C GLY A 546 46.26 -2.10 17.50
N ASP A 547 45.09 -1.60 17.11
CA ASP A 547 44.67 -0.21 17.28
C ASP A 547 43.99 0.09 18.63
N THR A 548 43.62 -0.94 19.41
CA THR A 548 42.89 -0.93 20.69
C THR A 548 41.37 -0.90 20.65
N VAL A 549 40.77 -1.06 19.47
CA VAL A 549 39.37 -1.46 19.26
C VAL A 549 39.32 -2.98 19.00
N ARG A 550 38.16 -3.62 19.21
CA ARG A 550 37.98 -5.08 19.06
C ARG A 550 37.17 -5.36 17.80
N ASN A 551 37.56 -6.32 16.97
CA ASN A 551 36.91 -6.71 15.69
C ASN A 551 35.37 -6.68 15.68
N ALA A 552 34.71 -7.01 16.81
CA ALA A 552 33.24 -7.05 16.91
C ALA A 552 32.56 -5.66 17.01
N ILE A 553 33.34 -4.62 17.30
CA ILE A 553 32.94 -3.21 17.41
C ILE A 553 33.93 -2.28 16.69
N ASP A 554 34.76 -2.88 15.84
CA ASP A 554 35.76 -2.18 15.03
C ASP A 554 35.19 -2.09 13.61
N ASN A 555 34.88 -0.88 13.15
CA ASN A 555 34.40 -0.64 11.79
C ASN A 555 35.54 -0.73 10.75
N CYS A 556 36.79 -0.93 11.16
CA CYS A 556 37.89 -1.35 10.29
C CYS A 556 38.77 -2.48 10.88
N PRO A 557 38.27 -3.73 11.04
CA PRO A 557 38.93 -4.88 11.71
C PRO A 557 40.33 -5.32 11.23
N THR A 558 40.90 -4.62 10.26
CA THR A 558 42.22 -4.90 9.66
C THR A 558 43.05 -3.65 9.36
N THR A 559 42.53 -2.44 9.60
CA THR A 559 43.17 -1.16 9.27
C THR A 559 43.07 -0.15 10.43
N PRO A 560 44.16 0.08 11.19
CA PRO A 560 44.11 0.75 12.50
C PRO A 560 43.48 2.15 12.51
N ASN A 561 42.32 2.30 13.17
CA ASN A 561 41.49 3.51 13.18
C ASN A 561 40.87 3.81 14.56
N THR A 562 41.71 4.10 15.55
CA THR A 562 41.39 4.33 16.99
C THR A 562 40.28 5.33 17.35
N VAL A 563 39.70 6.00 16.36
CA VAL A 563 38.66 7.03 16.48
C VAL A 563 37.32 6.53 15.93
N GLN A 564 37.31 5.44 15.15
CA GLN A 564 36.11 4.75 14.65
C GLN A 564 35.14 5.66 13.89
N THR A 565 35.64 6.73 13.25
CA THR A 565 34.80 7.54 12.36
C THR A 565 34.32 6.70 11.20
N ASN A 566 33.00 6.72 11.01
CA ASN A 566 32.28 6.34 9.82
C ASN A 566 31.38 7.56 9.55
N SER A 567 31.54 8.19 8.37
CA SER A 567 30.90 9.47 8.05
C SER A 567 29.56 9.34 7.31
N ASP A 568 29.18 8.14 6.86
CA ASP A 568 27.93 7.84 6.15
C ASP A 568 27.06 6.75 6.83
N SER A 569 27.59 6.16 7.92
CA SER A 569 26.99 5.17 8.81
C SER A 569 26.72 3.78 8.21
N ASP A 570 27.44 3.37 7.16
CA ASP A 570 27.24 2.07 6.49
C ASP A 570 27.81 0.81 7.18
N GLY A 571 28.56 0.99 8.27
CA GLY A 571 29.27 -0.08 8.99
C GLY A 571 30.78 -0.19 8.72
N PHE A 572 31.32 0.48 7.69
CA PHE A 572 32.75 0.56 7.39
C PHE A 572 33.34 1.89 7.89
N GLY A 573 34.51 1.89 8.55
CA GLY A 573 35.13 3.15 8.99
C GLY A 573 35.87 3.88 7.88
N ASP A 574 35.96 5.21 7.90
CA ASP A 574 36.62 6.05 6.87
C ASP A 574 38.06 5.62 6.51
N ALA A 575 38.70 4.85 7.39
CA ALA A 575 40.08 4.39 7.28
C ALA A 575 40.24 3.13 6.40
N CYS A 576 39.18 2.35 6.23
CA CYS A 576 39.12 1.14 5.41
C CYS A 576 38.07 1.21 4.30
N ASP A 577 37.13 2.15 4.43
CA ASP A 577 36.13 2.46 3.44
C ASP A 577 36.75 3.12 2.17
N ASN A 578 36.33 2.65 0.99
CA ASN A 578 36.70 3.20 -0.31
C ASN A 578 35.71 4.27 -0.84
N CYS A 579 34.60 4.54 -0.14
CA CYS A 579 33.67 5.65 -0.33
C CYS A 579 33.29 6.44 0.96
N PRO A 580 34.24 7.03 1.74
CA PRO A 580 34.06 7.58 3.12
C PRO A 580 33.01 8.67 3.42
N ASN A 581 32.03 8.92 2.55
CA ASN A 581 30.94 9.88 2.72
C ASN A 581 29.68 9.44 1.93
N MET A 582 29.56 8.15 1.58
CA MET A 582 28.40 7.59 0.89
C MET A 582 28.36 6.05 1.02
N VAL A 583 27.34 5.59 1.73
CA VAL A 583 27.00 4.18 2.00
C VAL A 583 27.29 3.26 0.81
N ASN A 584 28.16 2.26 1.01
CA ASN A 584 28.46 1.29 -0.04
C ASN A 584 28.82 -0.13 0.47
N ASP A 585 29.04 -1.04 -0.48
CA ASP A 585 29.37 -2.46 -0.25
C ASP A 585 30.87 -2.76 -0.39
N GLN A 586 31.71 -1.72 -0.42
CA GLN A 586 33.16 -1.78 -0.66
C GLN A 586 33.58 -2.35 -2.03
N VAL A 587 32.68 -2.48 -3.01
CA VAL A 587 33.05 -2.94 -4.36
C VAL A 587 33.89 -1.88 -5.08
N ASP A 588 35.05 -2.30 -5.58
CA ASP A 588 35.99 -1.55 -6.41
C ASP A 588 36.42 -2.47 -7.57
N LEU A 589 35.66 -2.47 -8.67
CA LEU A 589 35.89 -3.37 -9.81
C LEU A 589 37.22 -3.05 -10.51
N ASN A 590 37.66 -1.80 -10.50
CA ASN A 590 38.83 -1.34 -11.26
C ASN A 590 40.14 -1.38 -10.44
N ASN A 591 40.04 -1.55 -9.12
CA ASN A 591 41.10 -1.66 -8.11
C ASN A 591 41.99 -0.41 -7.98
N ASP A 592 41.42 0.80 -8.09
CA ASP A 592 42.16 2.06 -7.88
C ASP A 592 42.11 2.62 -6.44
N GLY A 593 41.19 2.11 -5.61
CA GLY A 593 41.01 2.49 -4.21
C GLY A 593 39.89 3.51 -3.96
N VAL A 594 39.02 3.75 -4.94
CA VAL A 594 37.71 4.40 -4.82
C VAL A 594 36.64 3.35 -5.11
N GLY A 595 35.57 3.29 -4.32
CA GLY A 595 34.48 2.33 -4.59
C GLY A 595 33.61 2.75 -5.77
N ASP A 596 33.06 1.78 -6.49
CA ASP A 596 32.32 1.98 -7.74
C ASP A 596 31.12 2.97 -7.55
N VAL A 597 30.49 2.93 -6.37
CA VAL A 597 29.36 3.80 -5.98
C VAL A 597 29.77 5.27 -5.96
N CYS A 598 30.93 5.61 -5.39
CA CYS A 598 31.43 7.00 -5.32
C CYS A 598 32.36 7.41 -6.47
N GLU A 599 32.84 6.47 -7.29
CA GLU A 599 33.61 6.80 -8.51
C GLU A 599 32.76 7.63 -9.51
N GLY A 600 31.43 7.43 -9.50
CA GLY A 600 30.46 8.23 -10.26
C GLY A 600 30.52 9.74 -9.99
N LEU A 601 30.94 10.15 -8.78
CA LEU A 601 31.11 11.57 -8.40
C LEU A 601 32.48 12.15 -8.83
N LEU A 602 33.45 11.30 -9.19
CA LEU A 602 34.81 11.69 -9.55
C LEU A 602 35.11 11.64 -11.06
N ASN A 603 34.26 11.01 -11.88
CA ASN A 603 34.48 10.84 -13.32
C ASN A 603 33.38 11.48 -14.21
N PRO A 604 33.49 12.79 -14.55
CA PRO A 604 32.45 13.53 -15.31
C PRO A 604 32.22 13.07 -16.76
N ASP A 605 33.01 12.13 -17.26
CA ASP A 605 32.85 11.59 -18.62
C ASP A 605 31.89 10.40 -18.67
N GLY A 606 31.54 9.76 -17.54
CA GLY A 606 30.56 8.65 -17.50
C GLY A 606 31.03 7.41 -18.27
N ASP A 607 32.25 6.98 -17.97
CA ASP A 607 33.06 5.91 -18.59
C ASP A 607 33.61 5.07 -17.43
N VAL A 608 32.86 4.06 -17.00
CA VAL A 608 33.08 3.30 -15.75
C VAL A 608 34.28 2.36 -15.84
N ASP A 609 34.53 1.77 -17.01
CA ASP A 609 35.65 0.85 -17.20
C ASP A 609 36.95 1.52 -17.69
N ASN A 610 36.91 2.84 -17.89
CA ASN A 610 38.01 3.71 -18.32
C ASN A 610 38.58 3.34 -19.72
N ASP A 611 37.76 2.79 -20.62
CA ASP A 611 38.20 2.39 -21.95
C ASP A 611 38.22 3.52 -23.00
N THR A 612 37.56 4.66 -22.74
CA THR A 612 37.28 5.82 -23.64
C THR A 612 35.94 5.80 -24.39
N VAL A 613 35.08 4.82 -24.14
CA VAL A 613 33.65 4.81 -24.49
C VAL A 613 32.85 5.15 -23.23
N ARG A 614 31.72 5.86 -23.39
CA ARG A 614 30.90 6.30 -22.26
C ARG A 614 29.74 5.32 -22.11
N ASN A 615 29.36 4.95 -20.89
CA ASN A 615 28.36 3.94 -20.53
C ASN A 615 27.09 4.00 -21.41
N ALA A 616 26.53 5.20 -21.64
CA ALA A 616 25.34 5.41 -22.48
C ALA A 616 25.52 5.13 -23.99
N LEU A 617 26.73 4.75 -24.41
CA LEU A 617 27.15 4.35 -25.75
C LEU A 617 28.01 3.09 -25.71
N ASP A 618 28.11 2.44 -24.54
CA ASP A 618 28.95 1.28 -24.30
C ASP A 618 28.09 0.01 -24.24
N ASN A 619 28.42 -0.99 -25.05
CA ASN A 619 27.78 -2.30 -24.99
C ASN A 619 28.47 -3.28 -24.02
N CYS A 620 29.53 -2.86 -23.32
CA CYS A 620 30.08 -3.51 -22.13
C CYS A 620 30.51 -2.46 -21.08
N PRO A 621 29.58 -1.73 -20.42
CA PRO A 621 29.90 -0.59 -19.54
C PRO A 621 30.87 -0.84 -18.39
N THR A 622 31.18 -2.11 -18.08
CA THR A 622 32.07 -2.56 -17.00
C THR A 622 33.27 -3.38 -17.52
N THR A 623 33.44 -3.56 -18.83
CA THR A 623 34.46 -4.47 -19.41
C THR A 623 35.15 -3.88 -20.65
N PRO A 624 36.40 -3.38 -20.54
CA PRO A 624 37.03 -2.51 -21.55
C PRO A 624 37.09 -3.06 -22.98
N ASN A 625 36.30 -2.49 -23.88
CA ASN A 625 36.02 -3.00 -25.22
C ASN A 625 35.97 -1.94 -26.35
N THR A 626 36.94 -1.02 -26.44
CA THR A 626 37.05 0.18 -27.32
C THR A 626 36.65 0.07 -28.81
N ASN A 627 36.44 -1.15 -29.29
CA ASN A 627 35.96 -1.48 -30.62
C ASN A 627 34.42 -1.61 -30.73
N GLN A 628 33.69 -1.70 -29.60
CA GLN A 628 32.23 -1.81 -29.50
C GLN A 628 31.69 -2.89 -30.45
N LEU A 629 32.31 -4.07 -30.39
CA LEU A 629 31.94 -5.21 -31.21
C LEU A 629 30.79 -5.96 -30.55
N ASN A 630 29.79 -6.30 -31.33
CA ASN A 630 28.64 -7.13 -30.97
C ASN A 630 28.26 -7.86 -32.27
N THR A 631 28.20 -9.20 -32.21
CA THR A 631 28.27 -10.08 -33.39
C THR A 631 26.92 -10.65 -33.79
N ASP A 632 26.02 -10.86 -32.84
CA ASP A 632 24.65 -11.37 -32.99
C ASP A 632 23.58 -10.25 -32.98
N GLY A 633 23.79 -9.17 -32.24
CA GLY A 633 22.96 -7.97 -32.27
C GLY A 633 22.17 -7.70 -31.00
N ASP A 634 22.51 -8.29 -29.85
CA ASP A 634 21.77 -8.12 -28.60
C ASP A 634 22.21 -6.88 -27.78
N ALA A 635 21.95 -6.86 -26.47
CA ALA A 635 22.33 -5.76 -25.58
C ALA A 635 23.83 -5.72 -25.22
N TYR A 636 24.55 -6.84 -25.35
CA TYR A 636 25.89 -7.05 -24.80
C TYR A 636 26.96 -7.01 -25.90
N GLY A 637 28.20 -6.64 -25.57
CA GLY A 637 29.32 -6.67 -26.51
C GLY A 637 30.10 -7.97 -26.45
N ASP A 638 30.74 -8.38 -27.56
CA ASP A 638 31.65 -9.55 -27.72
C ASP A 638 32.72 -9.72 -26.60
N ALA A 639 32.92 -8.70 -25.75
CA ALA A 639 33.89 -8.67 -24.66
C ALA A 639 33.31 -9.02 -23.28
N CYS A 640 32.02 -8.76 -23.05
CA CYS A 640 31.27 -9.06 -21.81
C CYS A 640 30.18 -10.11 -22.03
N ASP A 641 29.88 -10.43 -23.29
CA ASP A 641 28.91 -11.43 -23.70
C ASP A 641 29.47 -12.86 -23.57
N ASN A 642 28.85 -13.67 -22.71
CA ASN A 642 29.16 -15.07 -22.47
C ASN A 642 28.67 -16.02 -23.59
N CYS A 643 27.96 -15.51 -24.61
CA CYS A 643 27.46 -16.29 -25.74
C CYS A 643 27.83 -15.84 -27.18
N ILE A 644 28.42 -14.66 -27.42
CA ILE A 644 29.18 -14.11 -28.60
C ILE A 644 28.55 -14.23 -30.02
N ASN A 645 27.69 -15.21 -30.27
CA ASN A 645 27.09 -15.50 -31.59
C ASN A 645 25.59 -15.83 -31.47
N ILE A 646 25.02 -15.68 -30.28
CA ILE A 646 23.66 -16.07 -29.90
C ILE A 646 23.18 -15.06 -28.85
N ALA A 647 22.29 -14.17 -29.26
CA ALA A 647 21.62 -13.21 -28.39
C ALA A 647 21.05 -13.89 -27.14
N ASN A 648 21.44 -13.42 -25.95
CA ASN A 648 21.02 -13.97 -24.67
C ASN A 648 20.90 -12.91 -23.56
N ASP A 649 20.66 -13.38 -22.35
CA ASP A 649 20.42 -12.63 -21.11
C ASP A 649 21.61 -12.70 -20.12
N GLN A 650 22.73 -13.30 -20.53
CA GLN A 650 23.92 -13.58 -19.73
C GLN A 650 23.74 -14.62 -18.59
N ALA A 651 22.66 -15.39 -18.55
CA ALA A 651 22.53 -16.52 -17.60
C ALA A 651 23.67 -17.55 -17.77
N ASP A 652 24.31 -17.94 -16.66
CA ASP A 652 25.44 -18.89 -16.57
C ASP A 652 25.35 -19.63 -15.21
N ALA A 653 24.56 -20.70 -15.18
CA ALA A 653 24.16 -21.38 -13.94
C ALA A 653 25.31 -22.10 -13.21
N ASP A 654 26.39 -22.48 -13.92
CA ASP A 654 27.57 -23.14 -13.32
C ASP A 654 28.78 -22.19 -13.13
N ASN A 655 28.64 -20.92 -13.55
CA ASN A 655 29.63 -19.86 -13.49
C ASN A 655 30.95 -20.18 -14.24
N ASN A 656 30.90 -20.97 -15.33
CA ASN A 656 32.10 -21.34 -16.09
C ASN A 656 32.56 -20.30 -17.13
N GLY A 657 31.76 -19.26 -17.38
CA GLY A 657 32.01 -18.18 -18.32
C GLY A 657 31.49 -18.46 -19.74
N ILE A 658 30.45 -19.29 -19.85
CA ILE A 658 29.74 -19.64 -21.09
C ILE A 658 28.27 -19.69 -20.72
N GLY A 659 27.44 -18.84 -21.33
CA GLY A 659 26.03 -18.76 -20.94
C GLY A 659 25.22 -20.02 -21.29
N ASP A 660 24.19 -20.32 -20.49
CA ASP A 660 23.37 -21.53 -20.56
C ASP A 660 22.84 -21.80 -21.99
N LEU A 661 22.41 -20.73 -22.67
CA LEU A 661 21.83 -20.77 -24.01
C LEU A 661 22.82 -21.22 -25.10
N CYS A 662 24.12 -20.98 -24.90
CA CYS A 662 25.19 -21.39 -25.83
C CYS A 662 26.02 -22.57 -25.32
N GLU A 663 26.00 -22.88 -24.03
CA GLU A 663 26.61 -24.08 -23.47
C GLU A 663 26.03 -25.36 -24.10
N GLY A 664 24.71 -25.41 -24.27
CA GLY A 664 24.00 -26.49 -24.97
C GLY A 664 24.41 -26.70 -26.44
N LEU A 665 25.26 -25.83 -27.01
CA LEU A 665 25.83 -25.93 -28.35
C LEU A 665 27.34 -26.20 -28.37
N LEU A 666 28.01 -26.16 -27.21
CA LEU A 666 29.44 -26.37 -27.05
C LEU A 666 29.83 -27.73 -26.48
N ASP A 667 28.94 -28.43 -25.77
CA ASP A 667 29.15 -29.84 -25.36
C ASP A 667 28.52 -30.86 -26.34
N PRO A 668 29.32 -31.68 -27.06
CA PRO A 668 28.81 -32.77 -27.89
C PRO A 668 28.33 -34.00 -27.10
N SER A 669 28.46 -33.99 -25.78
CA SER A 669 28.07 -35.06 -24.87
C SER A 669 26.64 -34.86 -24.38
N GLY A 670 26.33 -33.66 -23.87
CA GLY A 670 25.17 -33.39 -23.02
C GLY A 670 25.31 -34.09 -21.67
N ASP A 671 26.48 -34.00 -21.04
CA ASP A 671 26.96 -34.79 -19.88
C ASP A 671 27.66 -33.81 -18.90
N ALA A 672 26.88 -33.17 -18.02
CA ALA A 672 27.33 -32.02 -17.23
C ALA A 672 28.27 -32.40 -16.07
N ASP A 673 28.08 -33.56 -15.45
CA ASP A 673 28.92 -34.04 -14.34
C ASP A 673 30.14 -34.89 -14.81
N ALA A 674 30.22 -35.14 -16.12
CA ALA A 674 31.27 -35.89 -16.82
C ALA A 674 31.37 -37.37 -16.44
N ASP A 675 30.26 -37.99 -16.04
CA ASP A 675 30.20 -39.39 -15.61
C ASP A 675 30.06 -40.41 -16.77
N THR A 676 29.75 -39.94 -17.99
CA THR A 676 29.48 -40.69 -19.24
C THR A 676 28.04 -41.12 -19.53
N VAL A 677 27.07 -40.72 -18.71
CA VAL A 677 25.65 -40.66 -19.04
C VAL A 677 25.36 -39.28 -19.66
N ARG A 678 24.13 -38.99 -20.05
CA ARG A 678 23.75 -37.69 -20.63
C ARG A 678 22.56 -37.15 -19.89
N ASN A 679 22.51 -35.87 -19.55
CA ASN A 679 21.51 -35.23 -18.69
C ASN A 679 20.07 -35.70 -18.99
N ALA A 680 19.66 -35.76 -20.27
CA ALA A 680 18.33 -36.24 -20.71
C ALA A 680 18.05 -37.76 -20.51
N LEU A 681 18.99 -38.48 -19.92
CA LEU A 681 18.97 -39.90 -19.56
C LEU A 681 19.66 -40.13 -18.20
N ASP A 682 19.92 -39.05 -17.46
CA ASP A 682 20.65 -39.06 -16.20
C ASP A 682 19.70 -38.72 -15.05
N ASN A 683 19.58 -39.61 -14.07
CA ASN A 683 18.82 -39.35 -12.86
C ASN A 683 19.62 -38.64 -11.76
N CYS A 684 20.89 -38.26 -11.99
CA CYS A 684 21.62 -37.26 -11.22
C CYS A 684 22.50 -36.38 -12.14
N PRO A 685 21.92 -35.48 -12.97
CA PRO A 685 22.65 -34.73 -14.00
C PRO A 685 23.86 -33.91 -13.51
N THR A 686 23.97 -33.68 -12.20
CA THR A 686 25.04 -32.91 -11.53
C THR A 686 25.95 -33.77 -10.63
N THR A 687 25.67 -35.07 -10.44
CA THR A 687 26.34 -35.92 -9.43
C THR A 687 26.72 -37.31 -9.98
N PRO A 688 28.03 -37.59 -10.23
CA PRO A 688 28.49 -38.75 -11.02
C PRO A 688 28.01 -40.14 -10.57
N ASN A 689 27.14 -40.77 -11.37
CA ASN A 689 26.30 -41.91 -10.98
C ASN A 689 26.17 -43.05 -12.03
N THR A 690 27.24 -43.45 -12.74
CA THR A 690 27.23 -44.18 -14.06
C THR A 690 26.50 -45.53 -14.13
N ASN A 691 25.94 -45.97 -13.00
CA ASN A 691 25.06 -47.12 -12.89
C ASN A 691 23.56 -46.76 -13.06
N GLN A 692 23.16 -45.49 -12.99
CA GLN A 692 21.77 -45.00 -13.07
C GLN A 692 20.84 -45.78 -12.15
N LEU A 693 21.32 -46.09 -10.94
CA LEU A 693 20.57 -46.82 -9.95
C LEU A 693 19.61 -45.86 -9.25
N ASN A 694 18.34 -46.20 -9.28
CA ASN A 694 17.24 -45.64 -8.51
C ASN A 694 16.50 -46.84 -7.91
N THR A 695 16.04 -46.74 -6.66
CA THR A 695 15.69 -47.92 -5.82
C THR A 695 14.22 -47.96 -5.40
N ASP A 696 13.59 -46.80 -5.27
CA ASP A 696 12.18 -46.53 -4.96
C ASP A 696 11.34 -46.28 -6.22
N GLY A 697 11.88 -45.57 -7.21
CA GLY A 697 11.28 -45.43 -8.54
C GLY A 697 10.98 -44.00 -9.00
N ASP A 698 11.48 -42.97 -8.31
CA ASP A 698 11.23 -41.56 -8.65
C ASP A 698 12.13 -41.02 -9.80
N SER A 699 12.32 -39.70 -9.85
CA SER A 699 13.18 -39.00 -10.81
C SER A 699 14.68 -38.99 -10.44
N TYR A 700 15.06 -39.29 -9.20
CA TYR A 700 16.39 -39.06 -8.66
C TYR A 700 17.18 -40.37 -8.55
N GLY A 701 18.49 -40.33 -8.81
CA GLY A 701 19.36 -41.50 -8.66
C GLY A 701 19.88 -41.62 -7.23
N ASN A 702 20.06 -42.84 -6.74
CA ASN A 702 20.67 -43.23 -5.44
C ASN A 702 21.98 -42.49 -5.03
N ALA A 703 22.58 -41.69 -5.93
CA ALA A 703 23.80 -40.92 -5.72
C ALA A 703 23.56 -39.45 -5.36
N CYS A 704 22.41 -38.89 -5.75
CA CYS A 704 21.94 -37.53 -5.46
C CYS A 704 20.67 -37.51 -4.61
N ASP A 705 19.96 -38.64 -4.56
CA ASP A 705 18.75 -38.90 -3.80
C ASP A 705 19.04 -38.97 -2.29
N ASN A 706 18.48 -38.02 -1.53
CA ASN A 706 18.57 -37.92 -0.08
C ASN A 706 17.64 -38.91 0.66
N CYS A 707 16.77 -39.64 -0.04
CA CYS A 707 15.85 -40.61 0.55
C CYS A 707 15.89 -42.07 0.08
N ILE A 708 16.65 -42.47 -0.96
CA ILE A 708 17.21 -43.81 -1.35
C ILE A 708 16.27 -45.05 -1.38
N ASN A 709 15.18 -45.07 -0.64
CA ASN A 709 14.18 -46.14 -0.54
C ASN A 709 12.75 -45.58 -0.40
N VAL A 710 12.57 -44.27 -0.53
CA VAL A 710 11.30 -43.53 -0.37
C VAL A 710 11.31 -42.42 -1.42
N ALA A 711 10.50 -42.57 -2.46
CA ALA A 711 10.35 -41.59 -3.52
C ALA A 711 9.97 -40.22 -2.95
N ASN A 712 10.75 -39.19 -3.26
CA ASN A 712 10.54 -37.82 -2.79
C ASN A 712 11.02 -36.76 -3.81
N ASP A 713 10.90 -35.49 -3.41
CA ASP A 713 11.21 -34.27 -4.15
C ASP A 713 12.57 -33.64 -3.77
N GLN A 714 13.32 -34.26 -2.86
CA GLN A 714 14.60 -33.81 -2.32
C GLN A 714 14.53 -32.63 -1.33
N ALA A 715 13.38 -32.40 -0.68
CA ALA A 715 13.33 -31.55 0.52
C ALA A 715 14.25 -32.11 1.64
N ASP A 716 14.89 -31.21 2.39
CA ASP A 716 15.95 -31.43 3.39
C ASP A 716 16.02 -30.18 4.29
N ALA A 717 15.03 -30.00 5.16
CA ALA A 717 14.80 -28.71 5.86
C ALA A 717 15.92 -28.35 6.85
N ASP A 718 16.53 -29.32 7.53
CA ASP A 718 17.68 -29.11 8.44
C ASP A 718 19.06 -29.12 7.73
N GLY A 719 19.10 -29.52 6.45
CA GLY A 719 20.31 -29.60 5.63
C GLY A 719 21.28 -30.74 6.03
N ASN A 720 20.82 -31.77 6.75
CA ASN A 720 21.69 -32.85 7.21
C ASN A 720 22.06 -33.87 6.11
N GLY A 721 21.34 -33.88 4.98
CA GLY A 721 21.55 -34.80 3.87
C GLY A 721 20.70 -36.07 3.92
N ILE A 722 19.61 -36.06 4.69
CA ILE A 722 18.54 -37.05 4.74
C ILE A 722 17.25 -36.27 4.52
N GLY A 723 16.42 -36.66 3.54
CA GLY A 723 15.22 -35.87 3.25
C GLY A 723 14.09 -36.08 4.26
N ASP A 724 13.27 -35.04 4.43
CA ASP A 724 12.18 -34.95 5.43
C ASP A 724 11.24 -36.17 5.42
N LEU A 725 10.98 -36.70 4.21
CA LEU A 725 10.11 -37.86 3.95
C LEU A 725 10.69 -39.21 4.47
N CYS A 726 11.99 -39.30 4.74
CA CYS A 726 12.67 -40.53 5.16
C CYS A 726 13.47 -40.41 6.47
N GLU A 727 13.64 -39.19 7.00
CA GLU A 727 14.07 -38.85 8.36
C GLU A 727 13.61 -39.89 9.40
N GLY A 728 12.30 -40.07 9.56
CA GLY A 728 11.70 -41.01 10.54
C GLY A 728 12.00 -42.51 10.35
N LEU A 729 12.75 -42.89 9.31
CA LEU A 729 13.25 -44.26 9.07
C LEU A 729 14.78 -44.39 9.29
N LEU A 730 15.52 -43.29 9.33
CA LEU A 730 16.98 -43.25 9.31
C LEU A 730 17.59 -42.50 10.51
N ASP A 731 16.94 -41.46 11.00
CA ASP A 731 17.32 -40.74 12.23
C ASP A 731 16.63 -41.34 13.49
N PRO A 732 17.35 -41.55 14.61
CA PRO A 732 16.77 -42.05 15.87
C PRO A 732 15.95 -41.05 16.69
N ASP A 733 16.05 -39.76 16.42
CA ASP A 733 15.32 -38.70 17.12
C ASP A 733 14.05 -38.35 16.31
N GLY A 734 14.14 -38.09 14.99
CA GLY A 734 12.98 -37.95 14.09
C GLY A 734 12.28 -36.60 14.27
N ASP A 735 13.02 -35.58 13.86
CA ASP A 735 12.99 -34.15 14.19
C ASP A 735 13.53 -33.47 12.92
N ALA A 736 12.63 -33.09 12.00
CA ALA A 736 13.00 -32.81 10.60
C ALA A 736 13.45 -31.37 10.33
N ASP A 737 13.36 -30.48 11.32
CA ASP A 737 13.83 -29.09 11.24
C ASP A 737 14.92 -28.76 12.29
N ALA A 738 15.25 -29.74 13.14
CA ALA A 738 16.26 -29.69 14.19
C ALA A 738 15.96 -28.72 15.36
N ASP A 739 14.69 -28.42 15.64
CA ASP A 739 14.26 -27.60 16.79
C ASP A 739 14.35 -28.33 18.16
N THR A 740 14.66 -29.63 18.16
CA THR A 740 14.75 -30.58 19.30
C THR A 740 13.43 -31.22 19.77
N ILE A 741 12.31 -30.89 19.14
CA ILE A 741 11.01 -31.55 19.21
C ILE A 741 10.96 -32.59 18.09
N ARG A 742 10.05 -33.56 18.19
CA ARG A 742 10.01 -34.69 17.24
C ARG A 742 8.69 -34.63 16.51
N ASN A 743 8.66 -34.76 15.20
CA ASN A 743 7.50 -34.49 14.30
C ASN A 743 6.13 -35.02 14.78
N ALA A 744 6.11 -36.08 15.61
CA ALA A 744 4.89 -36.65 16.20
C ALA A 744 4.41 -35.98 17.52
N LEU A 745 5.10 -34.93 17.97
CA LEU A 745 4.86 -34.10 19.15
C LEU A 745 5.05 -32.61 18.84
N ASP A 746 5.26 -32.32 17.56
CA ASP A 746 5.64 -31.04 17.01
C ASP A 746 4.44 -30.46 16.28
N ASN A 747 4.12 -29.19 16.51
CA ASN A 747 3.07 -28.47 15.79
C ASN A 747 3.59 -27.67 14.57
N CYS A 748 4.91 -27.58 14.36
CA CYS A 748 5.50 -27.15 13.09
C CYS A 748 6.59 -28.10 12.59
N PRO A 749 6.26 -29.35 12.16
CA PRO A 749 7.25 -30.41 11.88
C PRO A 749 8.29 -30.20 10.77
N LEU A 750 8.37 -28.99 10.20
CA LEU A 750 9.22 -28.55 9.09
C LEU A 750 9.67 -27.09 9.26
N THR A 751 9.45 -26.45 10.42
CA THR A 751 9.71 -25.02 10.65
C THR A 751 10.07 -24.76 12.13
N PRO A 752 11.35 -24.51 12.46
CA PRO A 752 11.85 -24.69 13.81
C PRO A 752 11.14 -23.85 14.88
N ASN A 753 10.43 -24.49 15.81
CA ASN A 753 9.61 -23.79 16.80
C ASN A 753 9.66 -24.40 18.22
N ALA A 754 10.86 -24.48 18.80
CA ALA A 754 11.11 -25.18 20.09
C ALA A 754 10.25 -24.73 21.30
N ASN A 755 9.52 -23.61 21.17
CA ASN A 755 8.54 -23.12 22.14
C ASN A 755 7.16 -23.82 22.06
N GLN A 756 6.83 -24.43 20.91
CA GLN A 756 5.58 -25.12 20.59
C GLN A 756 4.34 -24.25 20.89
N LEU A 757 4.43 -22.96 20.55
CA LEU A 757 3.33 -22.01 20.68
C LEU A 757 2.26 -22.30 19.62
N ASN A 758 1.01 -22.15 20.03
CA ASN A 758 -0.22 -22.32 19.24
C ASN A 758 -1.26 -21.44 19.95
N THR A 759 -1.53 -20.28 19.37
CA THR A 759 -2.29 -19.19 20.01
C THR A 759 -3.79 -19.37 19.86
N ASP A 760 -4.25 -19.98 18.77
CA ASP A 760 -5.65 -20.17 18.41
C ASP A 760 -6.28 -21.51 18.85
N GLY A 761 -5.45 -22.54 19.07
CA GLY A 761 -5.84 -23.89 19.47
C GLY A 761 -5.84 -24.96 18.36
N ASP A 762 -5.32 -24.69 17.16
CA ASP A 762 -5.49 -25.57 15.99
C ASP A 762 -4.43 -26.72 15.86
N SER A 763 -4.13 -27.20 14.65
CA SER A 763 -3.10 -28.25 14.42
C SER A 763 -1.69 -27.75 14.08
N TYR A 764 -1.53 -26.48 13.77
CA TYR A 764 -0.29 -25.82 13.37
C TYR A 764 0.29 -25.05 14.58
N GLY A 765 1.47 -24.45 14.47
CA GLY A 765 2.02 -23.60 15.53
C GLY A 765 2.31 -22.21 15.01
N ASP A 766 2.35 -21.21 15.88
CA ASP A 766 2.49 -19.78 15.51
C ASP A 766 3.66 -19.47 14.55
N ALA A 767 4.65 -20.37 14.43
CA ALA A 767 5.82 -20.25 13.54
C ALA A 767 5.59 -20.77 12.10
N CYS A 768 4.56 -21.60 11.90
CA CYS A 768 4.18 -22.21 10.62
C CYS A 768 2.68 -22.08 10.34
N ASP A 769 2.01 -21.19 11.08
CA ASP A 769 0.60 -20.92 11.00
C ASP A 769 0.37 -19.56 10.32
N ASN A 770 -0.06 -19.59 9.06
CA ASN A 770 -0.42 -18.39 8.30
C ASN A 770 -1.68 -17.68 8.84
N CYS A 771 -2.30 -18.20 9.91
CA CYS A 771 -3.42 -17.60 10.62
C CYS A 771 -3.31 -17.66 12.15
N ILE A 772 -2.16 -17.34 12.75
CA ILE A 772 -1.78 -17.29 14.20
C ILE A 772 -2.93 -17.10 15.24
N ASN A 773 -3.99 -16.34 14.93
CA ASN A 773 -5.11 -16.04 15.83
C ASN A 773 -6.45 -16.78 15.49
N VAL A 774 -6.50 -17.59 14.42
CA VAL A 774 -7.73 -18.06 13.77
C VAL A 774 -7.55 -19.44 13.12
N ALA A 775 -8.01 -20.49 13.82
CA ALA A 775 -7.89 -21.89 13.39
C ALA A 775 -8.31 -22.15 11.94
N ASN A 776 -7.37 -22.65 11.13
CA ASN A 776 -7.55 -22.85 9.70
C ASN A 776 -6.98 -24.21 9.22
N ASP A 777 -6.74 -24.34 7.91
CA ASP A 777 -6.12 -25.50 7.28
C ASP A 777 -4.89 -25.14 6.42
N GLN A 778 -4.30 -23.96 6.67
CA GLN A 778 -3.17 -23.38 5.94
C GLN A 778 -3.43 -23.16 4.44
N THR A 779 -4.70 -23.04 4.02
CA THR A 779 -5.01 -22.59 2.65
C THR A 779 -4.66 -21.11 2.52
N ASP A 780 -3.90 -20.79 1.47
CA ASP A 780 -3.41 -19.47 1.06
C ASP A 780 -3.41 -19.50 -0.47
N LEU A 781 -4.37 -18.81 -1.09
CA LEU A 781 -4.62 -18.91 -2.53
C LEU A 781 -3.73 -17.97 -3.36
N ASP A 782 -3.36 -16.81 -2.83
CA ASP A 782 -2.54 -15.81 -3.51
C ASP A 782 -1.01 -15.99 -3.23
N ASN A 783 -0.66 -16.75 -2.19
CA ASN A 783 0.68 -17.06 -1.67
C ASN A 783 1.36 -15.87 -0.96
N ASN A 784 0.59 -14.96 -0.34
CA ASN A 784 1.13 -13.82 0.40
C ASN A 784 1.68 -14.18 1.80
N GLY A 785 1.36 -15.38 2.33
CA GLY A 785 1.81 -15.85 3.64
C GLY A 785 0.79 -15.64 4.78
N VAL A 786 -0.41 -15.15 4.47
CA VAL A 786 -1.59 -15.07 5.34
C VAL A 786 -2.64 -16.03 4.78
N GLY A 787 -3.35 -16.79 5.62
CA GLY A 787 -4.33 -17.76 5.13
C GLY A 787 -5.72 -17.17 4.86
N ASP A 788 -6.41 -17.69 3.83
CA ASP A 788 -7.74 -17.25 3.34
C ASP A 788 -8.77 -17.01 4.48
N VAL A 789 -8.66 -17.79 5.56
CA VAL A 789 -9.58 -17.81 6.71
C VAL A 789 -9.40 -16.62 7.66
N CYS A 790 -8.19 -16.05 7.74
CA CYS A 790 -7.86 -14.92 8.59
C CYS A 790 -7.61 -13.61 7.84
N GLU A 791 -7.40 -13.65 6.52
CA GLU A 791 -7.45 -12.45 5.67
C GLU A 791 -8.75 -11.68 5.90
N GLY A 792 -9.91 -12.35 5.84
CA GLY A 792 -11.22 -11.75 6.14
C GLY A 792 -11.46 -11.31 7.60
N LEU A 793 -10.42 -11.33 8.45
CA LEU A 793 -10.39 -10.76 9.80
C LEU A 793 -9.30 -9.68 9.98
N MET A 794 -8.39 -9.53 9.01
CA MET A 794 -7.41 -8.44 8.94
C MET A 794 -7.77 -7.41 7.84
N ASP A 795 -8.60 -7.78 6.86
CA ASP A 795 -9.19 -6.88 5.87
C ASP A 795 -10.66 -6.52 6.22
N PRO A 796 -10.98 -5.24 6.51
CA PRO A 796 -12.35 -4.75 6.67
C PRO A 796 -13.16 -4.67 5.36
N ASN A 797 -12.50 -4.70 4.20
CA ASN A 797 -13.10 -4.39 2.90
C ASN A 797 -13.68 -5.64 2.19
N GLY A 798 -13.11 -6.81 2.44
CA GLY A 798 -13.45 -8.05 1.75
C GLY A 798 -12.99 -8.02 0.29
N ASP A 799 -11.72 -7.74 0.06
CA ASP A 799 -10.94 -7.93 -1.19
C ASP A 799 -10.05 -9.17 -0.99
N VAL A 800 -10.07 -10.13 -1.92
CA VAL A 800 -9.40 -11.46 -1.77
C VAL A 800 -8.19 -11.62 -2.69
N ASP A 801 -7.89 -10.65 -3.55
CA ASP A 801 -6.69 -10.70 -4.39
C ASP A 801 -5.83 -9.44 -4.33
N SER A 802 -6.21 -8.46 -3.51
CA SER A 802 -5.46 -7.24 -3.23
C SER A 802 -5.28 -6.32 -4.46
N ASP A 803 -6.23 -6.35 -5.40
CA ASP A 803 -6.28 -5.39 -6.52
C ASP A 803 -6.92 -4.04 -6.17
N SER A 804 -7.37 -3.88 -4.91
CA SER A 804 -8.11 -2.72 -4.37
C SER A 804 -9.59 -2.66 -4.77
N VAL A 805 -10.19 -3.76 -5.22
CA VAL A 805 -11.60 -3.87 -5.56
C VAL A 805 -12.30 -4.94 -4.73
N ARG A 806 -13.20 -4.50 -3.85
CA ARG A 806 -13.97 -5.39 -2.96
C ARG A 806 -14.75 -6.47 -3.74
N ASN A 807 -14.69 -7.72 -3.28
CA ASN A 807 -15.38 -8.91 -3.82
C ASN A 807 -16.88 -8.74 -4.15
N ALA A 808 -17.55 -7.76 -3.52
CA ALA A 808 -18.97 -7.47 -3.75
C ALA A 808 -19.25 -6.68 -5.05
N ILE A 809 -18.23 -6.03 -5.61
CA ILE A 809 -18.28 -5.22 -6.84
C ILE A 809 -17.24 -5.66 -7.88
N ASP A 810 -16.22 -6.41 -7.47
CA ASP A 810 -15.20 -6.99 -8.31
C ASP A 810 -15.76 -8.03 -9.31
N ASN A 811 -15.29 -7.94 -10.56
CA ASN A 811 -15.57 -8.88 -11.64
C ASN A 811 -14.49 -9.97 -11.86
N CYS A 812 -13.38 -9.97 -11.12
CA CYS A 812 -12.51 -11.14 -10.93
C CYS A 812 -12.05 -11.38 -9.47
N PRO A 813 -12.95 -11.75 -8.52
CA PRO A 813 -12.73 -11.93 -7.05
C PRO A 813 -11.56 -12.80 -6.52
N THR A 814 -10.62 -13.23 -7.35
CA THR A 814 -9.46 -14.07 -7.04
C THR A 814 -8.31 -13.90 -8.08
N ILE A 815 -8.35 -12.92 -8.98
CA ILE A 815 -7.32 -12.63 -9.99
C ILE A 815 -7.21 -11.11 -10.19
N PRO A 816 -6.11 -10.45 -9.74
CA PRO A 816 -6.06 -9.00 -9.64
C PRO A 816 -6.33 -8.24 -10.93
N ASN A 817 -7.32 -7.36 -10.93
CA ASN A 817 -7.72 -6.60 -12.11
C ASN A 817 -8.32 -5.21 -11.81
N ALA A 818 -7.58 -4.35 -11.10
CA ALA A 818 -8.00 -3.01 -10.65
C ALA A 818 -8.69 -2.10 -11.71
N ASP A 819 -8.48 -2.36 -13.01
CA ASP A 819 -9.16 -1.67 -14.11
C ASP A 819 -10.63 -2.07 -14.33
N GLN A 820 -11.07 -3.16 -13.69
CA GLN A 820 -12.40 -3.78 -13.73
C GLN A 820 -12.94 -3.94 -15.16
N ALA A 821 -12.06 -4.15 -16.13
CA ALA A 821 -12.40 -4.10 -17.54
C ALA A 821 -13.24 -5.32 -17.96
N ASP A 822 -14.55 -5.12 -18.13
CA ASP A 822 -15.49 -6.04 -18.79
C ASP A 822 -15.94 -5.45 -20.16
N PRO A 823 -15.24 -5.77 -21.28
CA PRO A 823 -15.50 -5.16 -22.58
C PRO A 823 -16.77 -5.67 -23.29
N ASP A 824 -17.38 -6.76 -22.83
CA ASP A 824 -18.53 -7.38 -23.49
C ASP A 824 -19.82 -7.46 -22.64
N GLY A 825 -19.69 -7.24 -21.33
CA GLY A 825 -20.76 -6.99 -20.37
C GLY A 825 -21.37 -8.25 -19.79
N ASP A 826 -20.57 -9.29 -19.54
CA ASP A 826 -21.05 -10.58 -19.03
C ASP A 826 -20.94 -10.77 -17.52
N GLY A 827 -20.15 -9.93 -16.85
CA GLY A 827 -19.94 -9.94 -15.41
C GLY A 827 -18.63 -10.59 -14.95
N LEU A 828 -17.74 -10.94 -15.87
CA LEU A 828 -16.37 -11.36 -15.57
C LEU A 828 -15.36 -10.37 -16.18
N GLY A 829 -14.31 -10.03 -15.44
CA GLY A 829 -13.28 -9.10 -15.88
C GLY A 829 -12.28 -9.72 -16.86
N SER A 830 -11.61 -8.88 -17.65
CA SER A 830 -10.68 -9.31 -18.71
C SER A 830 -9.48 -10.13 -18.22
N ALA A 831 -9.19 -10.13 -16.92
CA ALA A 831 -8.11 -10.90 -16.31
C ALA A 831 -8.49 -12.37 -16.02
N CYS A 832 -9.74 -12.61 -15.61
CA CYS A 832 -10.28 -13.93 -15.30
C CYS A 832 -11.20 -14.51 -16.40
N ASP A 833 -11.63 -13.68 -17.36
CA ASP A 833 -12.41 -14.13 -18.51
C ASP A 833 -11.51 -14.75 -19.58
N ASN A 834 -11.69 -16.04 -19.87
CA ASN A 834 -11.03 -16.71 -20.99
C ASN A 834 -11.56 -16.32 -22.38
N CYS A 835 -12.55 -15.42 -22.47
CA CYS A 835 -13.02 -14.77 -23.69
C CYS A 835 -13.35 -13.26 -23.56
N PRO A 836 -12.38 -12.35 -23.28
CA PRO A 836 -12.58 -10.92 -22.91
C PRO A 836 -13.33 -9.97 -23.87
N THR A 837 -13.95 -10.50 -24.92
CA THR A 837 -14.73 -9.78 -25.94
C THR A 837 -15.94 -10.58 -26.47
N VAL A 838 -16.24 -11.76 -25.89
CA VAL A 838 -17.32 -12.68 -26.29
C VAL A 838 -18.01 -13.39 -25.10
N VAL A 839 -18.82 -12.66 -24.32
CA VAL A 839 -19.92 -13.12 -23.41
C VAL A 839 -20.05 -14.64 -23.31
N ASN A 840 -19.44 -15.23 -22.28
CA ASN A 840 -19.21 -16.68 -22.15
C ASN A 840 -19.49 -17.28 -20.75
N LEU A 841 -19.79 -16.53 -19.68
CA LEU A 841 -20.25 -16.81 -18.28
C LEU A 841 -19.93 -18.16 -17.59
N ALA A 842 -20.00 -19.27 -18.32
CA ALA A 842 -19.65 -20.61 -17.88
C ALA A 842 -18.15 -20.93 -18.08
N GLN A 843 -17.34 -20.00 -18.63
CA GLN A 843 -15.88 -20.08 -18.77
C GLN A 843 -15.37 -21.44 -19.30
N VAL A 844 -16.12 -22.04 -20.25
CA VAL A 844 -15.79 -23.38 -20.75
C VAL A 844 -14.58 -23.31 -21.67
N ASP A 845 -13.47 -23.86 -21.16
CA ASP A 845 -12.27 -24.21 -21.90
C ASP A 845 -12.12 -25.73 -21.82
N LEU A 846 -12.28 -26.43 -22.95
CA LEU A 846 -12.27 -27.89 -23.00
C LEU A 846 -10.87 -28.50 -23.18
N ASP A 847 -9.85 -27.70 -23.51
CA ASP A 847 -8.47 -28.16 -23.70
C ASP A 847 -7.44 -27.52 -22.74
N ASN A 848 -7.90 -26.62 -21.87
CA ASN A 848 -7.17 -25.89 -20.83
C ASN A 848 -6.03 -25.02 -21.39
N ASN A 849 -6.23 -24.39 -22.56
CA ASN A 849 -5.24 -23.52 -23.17
C ASN A 849 -5.30 -22.05 -22.69
N GLY A 850 -6.32 -21.67 -21.91
CA GLY A 850 -6.54 -20.31 -21.41
C GLY A 850 -7.41 -19.42 -22.31
N VAL A 851 -7.97 -19.97 -23.40
CA VAL A 851 -8.89 -19.30 -24.32
C VAL A 851 -10.16 -20.14 -24.49
N GLY A 852 -11.30 -19.60 -24.09
CA GLY A 852 -12.55 -20.37 -24.03
C GLY A 852 -13.15 -20.76 -25.38
N ASP A 853 -13.89 -21.87 -25.38
CA ASP A 853 -14.59 -22.48 -26.53
C ASP A 853 -15.46 -21.49 -27.35
N LEU A 854 -15.89 -20.38 -26.75
CA LEU A 854 -16.80 -19.40 -27.35
C LEU A 854 -16.09 -18.30 -28.15
N CYS A 855 -14.88 -17.94 -27.77
CA CYS A 855 -14.01 -17.00 -28.48
C CYS A 855 -12.94 -17.71 -29.33
N GLU A 856 -12.73 -19.01 -29.15
CA GLU A 856 -11.96 -19.89 -30.04
C GLU A 856 -12.59 -19.90 -31.45
N GLY A 857 -12.25 -18.88 -32.25
CA GLY A 857 -13.15 -18.41 -33.30
C GLY A 857 -12.48 -17.76 -34.51
N PRO A 858 -13.16 -17.78 -35.68
CA PRO A 858 -12.56 -17.54 -37.00
C PRO A 858 -12.20 -16.08 -37.33
N THR A 859 -12.02 -15.22 -36.33
CA THR A 859 -11.68 -13.80 -36.47
C THR A 859 -10.30 -13.40 -35.93
N TYR A 860 -9.67 -14.22 -35.09
CA TYR A 860 -8.32 -13.94 -34.56
C TYR A 860 -7.20 -14.57 -35.41
N PRO A 861 -6.00 -13.95 -35.48
CA PRO A 861 -5.05 -14.23 -36.56
C PRO A 861 -3.85 -15.13 -36.18
N ASP A 862 -4.01 -16.21 -35.42
CA ASP A 862 -3.00 -17.29 -35.40
C ASP A 862 -3.50 -18.73 -35.11
N GLY A 863 -4.68 -19.09 -35.62
CA GLY A 863 -5.16 -20.48 -35.56
C GLY A 863 -4.38 -21.40 -36.52
N ASP A 864 -3.18 -21.84 -36.12
CA ASP A 864 -2.28 -22.82 -36.76
C ASP A 864 -1.70 -23.73 -35.65
N VAL A 865 -2.54 -24.64 -35.14
CA VAL A 865 -2.34 -25.40 -33.88
C VAL A 865 -1.10 -26.30 -33.88
N ASP A 866 -0.59 -26.69 -35.07
CA ASP A 866 0.62 -27.50 -35.20
C ASP A 866 1.85 -26.74 -35.74
N GLY A 867 1.68 -25.48 -36.14
CA GLY A 867 2.74 -24.59 -36.59
C GLY A 867 3.32 -24.90 -37.97
N ASP A 868 2.59 -25.61 -38.86
CA ASP A 868 3.10 -25.97 -40.19
C ASP A 868 3.06 -24.84 -41.24
N GLY A 869 2.33 -23.75 -40.95
CA GLY A 869 2.02 -22.66 -41.86
C GLY A 869 0.65 -22.76 -42.56
N VAL A 870 -0.25 -23.65 -42.11
CA VAL A 870 -1.61 -23.82 -42.63
C VAL A 870 -2.64 -23.76 -41.51
N ARG A 871 -3.41 -22.67 -41.54
CA ARG A 871 -4.41 -22.38 -40.52
C ARG A 871 -5.53 -23.42 -40.40
N ASN A 872 -5.87 -23.80 -39.16
CA ASN A 872 -6.92 -24.72 -38.70
C ASN A 872 -8.15 -24.83 -39.63
N ALA A 873 -8.76 -23.68 -39.99
CA ALA A 873 -9.98 -23.63 -40.80
C ALA A 873 -9.85 -24.15 -42.25
N ILE A 874 -8.64 -24.43 -42.71
CA ILE A 874 -8.33 -25.07 -43.99
C ILE A 874 -7.31 -26.22 -43.86
N ASP A 875 -6.96 -26.57 -42.63
CA ASP A 875 -6.04 -27.65 -42.31
C ASP A 875 -6.78 -28.99 -42.21
N ASN A 876 -6.27 -30.01 -42.90
CA ASN A 876 -6.76 -31.38 -42.81
C ASN A 876 -5.97 -32.28 -41.86
N CYS A 877 -4.98 -31.77 -41.13
CA CYS A 877 -4.31 -32.43 -40.02
C CYS A 877 -4.01 -31.47 -38.86
N LEU A 878 -5.06 -30.86 -38.29
CA LEU A 878 -5.06 -29.86 -37.21
C LEU A 878 -3.94 -29.94 -36.13
N ASN A 879 -3.46 -31.15 -35.81
CA ASN A 879 -2.48 -31.41 -34.75
C ASN A 879 -1.23 -32.16 -35.30
N THR A 880 -0.91 -32.12 -36.60
CA THR A 880 0.16 -32.94 -37.21
C THR A 880 0.75 -32.31 -38.48
N PRO A 881 1.93 -31.66 -38.41
CA PRO A 881 2.42 -30.74 -39.44
C PRO A 881 2.50 -31.34 -40.84
N ASN A 882 1.69 -30.82 -41.76
CA ASN A 882 1.45 -31.38 -43.09
C ASN A 882 1.33 -30.39 -44.26
N THR A 883 2.01 -29.24 -44.24
CA THR A 883 1.89 -28.05 -45.14
C THR A 883 1.42 -28.30 -46.59
N PRO A 884 1.82 -29.39 -47.29
CA PRO A 884 1.21 -29.81 -48.55
C PRO A 884 -0.30 -30.15 -48.55
N GLN A 885 -0.97 -30.27 -47.40
CA GLN A 885 -2.43 -30.44 -47.24
C GLN A 885 -3.02 -31.56 -48.12
N THR A 886 -2.26 -32.65 -48.26
CA THR A 886 -2.55 -33.68 -49.25
C THR A 886 -3.46 -34.76 -48.67
N ASP A 887 -4.73 -34.70 -49.03
CA ASP A 887 -5.75 -35.73 -48.82
C ASP A 887 -5.94 -36.50 -50.16
N SER A 888 -5.76 -37.82 -50.14
CA SER A 888 -5.76 -38.64 -51.37
C SER A 888 -7.10 -39.30 -51.72
N ASP A 889 -8.03 -39.42 -50.77
CA ASP A 889 -9.31 -40.14 -50.95
C ASP A 889 -10.57 -39.30 -50.68
N ASN A 890 -10.38 -38.13 -50.08
CA ASN A 890 -11.31 -37.02 -49.91
C ASN A 890 -12.33 -37.24 -48.79
N ASP A 891 -11.90 -37.80 -47.65
CA ASP A 891 -12.70 -37.85 -46.42
C ASP A 891 -12.63 -36.59 -45.56
N GLY A 892 -11.54 -35.80 -45.68
CA GLY A 892 -11.31 -34.58 -44.92
C GLY A 892 -10.07 -34.61 -44.03
N LEU A 893 -9.38 -35.75 -43.91
CA LEU A 893 -8.11 -35.87 -43.21
C LEU A 893 -6.93 -35.93 -44.20
N GLY A 894 -5.81 -35.33 -43.83
CA GLY A 894 -4.60 -35.32 -44.64
C GLY A 894 -3.81 -36.62 -44.46
N ASN A 895 -3.12 -37.06 -45.52
CA ASN A 895 -2.27 -38.27 -45.53
C ASN A 895 -1.19 -38.36 -44.43
N ALA A 896 -0.96 -37.29 -43.67
CA ALA A 896 0.05 -37.21 -42.60
C ALA A 896 -0.50 -37.65 -41.23
N CYS A 897 -1.79 -37.38 -40.97
CA CYS A 897 -2.53 -37.77 -39.77
C CYS A 897 -3.53 -38.90 -40.04
N ASP A 898 -3.87 -39.16 -41.30
CA ASP A 898 -4.74 -40.26 -41.72
C ASP A 898 -4.00 -41.61 -41.65
N ASN A 899 -4.47 -42.53 -40.79
CA ASN A 899 -3.96 -43.90 -40.69
C ASN A 899 -4.47 -44.83 -41.81
N CYS A 900 -5.31 -44.33 -42.72
CA CYS A 900 -5.71 -44.96 -43.97
C CYS A 900 -5.63 -44.06 -45.23
N PRO A 901 -4.44 -43.50 -45.62
CA PRO A 901 -4.22 -42.43 -46.65
C PRO A 901 -4.77 -42.60 -48.08
N ASN A 902 -5.56 -43.63 -48.35
CA ASN A 902 -6.15 -43.95 -49.66
C ASN A 902 -7.57 -44.58 -49.53
N MET A 903 -8.16 -44.67 -48.34
CA MET A 903 -9.53 -45.11 -48.13
C MET A 903 -10.19 -44.54 -46.86
N VAL A 904 -10.86 -43.39 -47.02
CA VAL A 904 -12.04 -42.88 -46.27
C VAL A 904 -12.44 -43.73 -45.07
N ASN A 905 -12.02 -43.30 -43.87
CA ASN A 905 -12.27 -44.00 -42.61
C ASN A 905 -12.58 -43.00 -41.47
N ASP A 906 -12.64 -43.52 -40.25
CA ASP A 906 -12.93 -42.79 -39.01
C ASP A 906 -11.75 -42.82 -38.03
N GLN A 907 -10.54 -43.08 -38.54
CA GLN A 907 -9.28 -43.17 -37.79
C GLN A 907 -9.22 -44.27 -36.73
N THR A 908 -10.20 -45.17 -36.64
CA THR A 908 -10.15 -46.31 -35.71
C THR A 908 -8.98 -47.23 -36.04
N ASP A 909 -8.06 -47.43 -35.08
CA ASP A 909 -6.94 -48.37 -35.11
C ASP A 909 -6.97 -49.18 -33.81
N THR A 910 -7.51 -50.39 -33.88
CA THR A 910 -7.80 -51.23 -32.71
C THR A 910 -6.55 -51.89 -32.10
N ASN A 911 -5.43 -51.99 -32.84
CA ASN A 911 -4.18 -52.61 -32.34
C ASN A 911 -3.01 -51.62 -32.15
N GLY A 912 -3.15 -50.38 -32.60
CA GLY A 912 -2.17 -49.32 -32.43
C GLY A 912 -0.90 -49.48 -33.27
N ASP A 913 -0.96 -50.20 -34.40
CA ASP A 913 0.19 -50.36 -35.30
C ASP A 913 0.39 -49.18 -36.27
N GLY A 914 -0.57 -48.25 -36.32
CA GLY A 914 -0.58 -47.07 -37.18
C GLY A 914 -1.30 -47.28 -38.53
N ILE A 915 -2.07 -48.36 -38.68
CA ILE A 915 -2.89 -48.65 -39.87
C ILE A 915 -4.34 -48.84 -39.43
N GLY A 916 -5.25 -47.96 -39.84
CA GLY A 916 -6.65 -48.02 -39.41
C GLY A 916 -7.41 -49.26 -39.89
N ASP A 917 -8.32 -49.77 -39.06
CA ASP A 917 -9.11 -51.00 -39.24
C ASP A 917 -9.76 -51.12 -40.63
N VAL A 918 -10.17 -49.99 -41.21
CA VAL A 918 -10.87 -49.89 -42.51
C VAL A 918 -9.94 -50.24 -43.69
N CYS A 919 -8.66 -49.89 -43.60
CA CYS A 919 -7.65 -50.20 -44.63
C CYS A 919 -6.70 -51.33 -44.25
N GLU A 920 -6.66 -51.72 -42.97
CA GLU A 920 -5.89 -52.87 -42.47
C GLU A 920 -6.15 -54.13 -43.30
N GLY A 921 -7.42 -54.41 -43.66
CA GLY A 921 -7.79 -55.54 -44.55
C GLY A 921 -7.25 -55.49 -46.00
N LEU A 922 -6.50 -54.44 -46.37
CA LEU A 922 -5.67 -54.37 -47.58
C LEU A 922 -4.17 -54.57 -47.30
N ALA A 923 -3.71 -54.30 -46.08
CA ALA A 923 -2.34 -54.51 -45.60
C ALA A 923 -2.14 -55.95 -45.09
N ASP A 924 -3.05 -56.46 -44.25
CA ASP A 924 -3.12 -57.86 -43.84
C ASP A 924 -4.22 -58.65 -44.59
N PRO A 925 -3.86 -59.71 -45.35
CA PRO A 925 -4.82 -60.59 -46.00
C PRO A 925 -5.57 -61.57 -45.09
N ASP A 926 -5.18 -61.71 -43.81
CA ASP A 926 -5.76 -62.70 -42.90
C ASP A 926 -6.88 -62.12 -42.00
N GLY A 927 -6.88 -60.82 -41.71
CA GLY A 927 -7.94 -60.08 -41.00
C GLY A 927 -7.97 -60.46 -39.54
N ASP A 928 -6.98 -59.96 -38.81
CA ASP A 928 -6.51 -60.36 -37.48
C ASP A 928 -6.29 -59.08 -36.64
N VAL A 929 -7.40 -58.42 -36.30
CA VAL A 929 -7.46 -56.99 -35.90
C VAL A 929 -6.74 -56.67 -34.59
N ASP A 930 -6.46 -57.65 -33.74
CA ASP A 930 -5.70 -57.45 -32.50
C ASP A 930 -4.25 -57.98 -32.56
N GLY A 931 -3.84 -58.54 -33.71
CA GLY A 931 -2.50 -59.05 -33.94
C GLY A 931 -2.10 -60.29 -33.14
N ASP A 932 -3.04 -61.02 -32.53
CA ASP A 932 -2.75 -62.19 -31.68
C ASP A 932 -2.27 -63.42 -32.49
N GLY A 933 -2.60 -63.47 -33.79
CA GLY A 933 -2.34 -64.59 -34.70
C GLY A 933 -3.56 -65.44 -35.06
N VAL A 934 -4.78 -65.04 -34.70
CA VAL A 934 -6.05 -65.79 -34.87
C VAL A 934 -7.18 -64.92 -35.46
N ARG A 935 -7.05 -64.59 -36.75
CA ARG A 935 -8.11 -63.97 -37.60
C ARG A 935 -9.56 -63.94 -37.05
N ASN A 936 -10.14 -62.75 -37.02
CA ASN A 936 -11.47 -62.38 -36.47
C ASN A 936 -12.62 -63.34 -36.83
N ALA A 937 -12.56 -63.99 -37.99
CA ALA A 937 -13.60 -64.91 -38.47
C ALA A 937 -13.68 -66.26 -37.70
N ILE A 938 -12.68 -66.57 -36.87
CA ILE A 938 -12.66 -67.73 -35.96
C ILE A 938 -12.21 -67.37 -34.54
N ASP A 939 -12.04 -66.08 -34.29
CA ASP A 939 -11.63 -65.50 -33.02
C ASP A 939 -12.82 -65.40 -32.06
N ASN A 940 -12.57 -65.64 -30.77
CA ASN A 940 -13.54 -65.40 -29.70
C ASN A 940 -13.26 -64.13 -28.88
N CYS A 941 -12.15 -63.41 -29.13
CA CYS A 941 -11.93 -62.02 -28.74
C CYS A 941 -11.36 -61.19 -29.90
N PRO A 942 -12.13 -60.90 -30.97
CA PRO A 942 -11.65 -60.27 -32.23
C PRO A 942 -10.98 -58.88 -32.15
N THR A 943 -10.76 -58.36 -30.95
CA THR A 943 -10.26 -57.02 -30.61
C THR A 943 -9.49 -57.04 -29.27
N THR A 944 -9.03 -58.20 -28.77
CA THR A 944 -8.37 -58.31 -27.45
C THR A 944 -7.44 -59.54 -27.41
N PRO A 945 -6.11 -59.35 -27.52
CA PRO A 945 -5.18 -60.43 -27.90
C PRO A 945 -5.25 -61.65 -26.99
N ASN A 946 -5.73 -62.78 -27.50
CA ASN A 946 -5.91 -63.99 -26.72
C ASN A 946 -5.46 -65.31 -27.42
N PRO A 947 -4.18 -65.48 -27.86
CA PRO A 947 -3.77 -66.49 -28.87
C PRO A 947 -4.05 -67.97 -28.54
N ALA A 948 -4.47 -68.24 -27.30
CA ALA A 948 -4.94 -69.53 -26.82
C ALA A 948 -6.43 -69.82 -27.08
N GLN A 949 -7.24 -68.82 -27.46
CA GLN A 949 -8.67 -68.91 -27.81
C GLN A 949 -9.48 -69.65 -26.73
N SER A 950 -9.29 -69.21 -25.49
CA SER A 950 -9.80 -69.89 -24.30
C SER A 950 -11.17 -69.37 -23.92
N ASP A 951 -12.21 -70.16 -24.19
CA ASP A 951 -13.61 -69.96 -23.80
C ASP A 951 -13.98 -71.06 -22.77
N PRO A 952 -13.99 -70.76 -21.44
CA PRO A 952 -14.16 -71.77 -20.40
C PRO A 952 -15.60 -72.24 -20.16
N ASP A 953 -16.61 -71.42 -20.46
CA ASP A 953 -18.02 -71.71 -20.21
C ASP A 953 -18.87 -71.97 -21.47
N ALA A 954 -18.28 -71.74 -22.64
CA ALA A 954 -18.78 -72.03 -23.99
C ALA A 954 -19.93 -71.13 -24.47
N ASP A 955 -19.89 -69.84 -24.15
CA ASP A 955 -20.89 -68.87 -24.58
C ASP A 955 -20.61 -68.22 -25.96
N GLY A 956 -19.34 -68.12 -26.34
CA GLY A 956 -18.86 -67.56 -27.60
C GLY A 956 -17.83 -66.44 -27.47
N LEU A 957 -17.63 -65.88 -26.28
CA LEU A 957 -16.58 -64.93 -25.95
C LEU A 957 -15.36 -65.64 -25.33
N GLY A 958 -14.17 -65.07 -25.47
CA GLY A 958 -12.96 -65.61 -24.84
C GLY A 958 -12.72 -64.97 -23.47
N ALA A 959 -12.15 -65.72 -22.54
CA ALA A 959 -11.84 -65.29 -21.16
C ALA A 959 -10.87 -64.09 -21.03
N ALA A 960 -10.44 -63.47 -22.13
CA ALA A 960 -9.65 -62.25 -22.16
C ALA A 960 -10.50 -60.99 -22.43
N CYS A 961 -11.67 -61.13 -23.05
CA CYS A 961 -12.62 -60.08 -23.41
C CYS A 961 -14.03 -60.34 -22.84
N ASP A 962 -14.12 -61.29 -21.92
CA ASP A 962 -15.35 -61.70 -21.25
C ASP A 962 -15.32 -61.18 -19.81
N ASN A 963 -16.22 -60.25 -19.45
CA ASN A 963 -16.35 -59.72 -18.10
C ASN A 963 -16.99 -60.71 -17.12
N CYS A 964 -17.37 -61.91 -17.56
CA CYS A 964 -17.67 -63.05 -16.71
C CYS A 964 -17.04 -64.37 -17.23
N PRO A 965 -15.70 -64.55 -17.18
CA PRO A 965 -14.92 -65.64 -17.82
C PRO A 965 -15.29 -67.11 -17.51
N THR A 966 -16.29 -67.33 -16.67
CA THR A 966 -16.78 -68.65 -16.23
C THR A 966 -18.31 -68.73 -16.08
N VAL A 967 -19.06 -67.66 -16.43
CA VAL A 967 -20.52 -67.55 -16.30
C VAL A 967 -21.18 -66.89 -17.54
N ALA A 968 -21.02 -67.53 -18.70
CA ALA A 968 -21.78 -67.39 -19.94
C ALA A 968 -22.84 -66.25 -20.00
N ASN A 969 -22.41 -65.08 -20.45
CA ASN A 969 -23.14 -63.81 -20.52
C ASN A 969 -22.80 -63.03 -21.80
N ILE A 970 -23.09 -63.60 -22.98
CA ILE A 970 -22.82 -63.04 -24.32
C ILE A 970 -23.24 -61.58 -24.57
N ASP A 971 -24.08 -60.97 -23.71
CA ASP A 971 -24.46 -59.56 -23.76
C ASP A 971 -23.61 -58.62 -22.89
N GLN A 972 -22.67 -59.15 -22.10
CA GLN A 972 -21.59 -58.44 -21.38
C GLN A 972 -22.07 -57.24 -20.54
N VAL A 973 -23.31 -57.30 -20.04
CA VAL A 973 -23.90 -56.22 -19.26
C VAL A 973 -23.17 -56.07 -17.94
N ASP A 974 -22.70 -54.86 -17.71
CA ASP A 974 -22.00 -54.35 -16.54
C ASP A 974 -22.61 -52.96 -16.27
N LEU A 975 -23.48 -52.88 -15.25
CA LEU A 975 -24.31 -51.70 -14.98
C LEU A 975 -23.64 -50.64 -14.11
N ASP A 976 -22.61 -51.00 -13.35
CA ASP A 976 -21.81 -50.09 -12.51
C ASP A 976 -20.40 -49.84 -13.09
N THR A 977 -20.07 -50.48 -14.21
CA THR A 977 -18.85 -50.32 -15.02
C THR A 977 -17.56 -50.75 -14.31
N ASN A 978 -17.65 -51.63 -13.33
CA ASN A 978 -16.50 -52.08 -12.53
C ASN A 978 -15.60 -53.13 -13.24
N GLY A 979 -15.99 -53.60 -14.43
CA GLY A 979 -15.26 -54.58 -15.23
C GLY A 979 -15.66 -56.04 -14.96
N ILE A 980 -16.61 -56.29 -14.07
CA ILE A 980 -17.19 -57.60 -13.75
C ILE A 980 -18.68 -57.57 -14.09
N GLY A 981 -19.12 -58.40 -15.03
CA GLY A 981 -20.51 -58.34 -15.50
C GLY A 981 -21.55 -58.75 -14.44
N ASP A 982 -22.73 -58.12 -14.47
CA ASP A 982 -23.89 -58.34 -13.59
C ASP A 982 -24.25 -59.83 -13.36
N LEU A 983 -23.91 -60.69 -14.33
CA LEU A 983 -24.27 -62.10 -14.36
C LEU A 983 -23.32 -63.01 -13.55
N CYS A 984 -22.08 -62.59 -13.33
CA CYS A 984 -21.11 -63.26 -12.45
C CYS A 984 -20.83 -62.47 -11.16
N GLU A 985 -21.24 -61.21 -11.10
CA GLU A 985 -21.30 -60.45 -9.87
C GLU A 985 -22.02 -61.26 -8.77
N GLY A 986 -21.37 -61.40 -7.61
CA GLY A 986 -21.84 -62.27 -6.52
C GLY A 986 -21.64 -63.79 -6.69
N SER A 987 -20.92 -64.27 -7.73
CA SER A 987 -20.74 -65.71 -8.03
C SER A 987 -19.30 -66.27 -7.91
N SER A 988 -18.55 -65.79 -6.91
CA SER A 988 -17.51 -66.53 -6.16
C SER A 988 -16.13 -66.84 -6.79
N TYR A 989 -15.22 -65.86 -6.72
CA TYR A 989 -13.85 -66.02 -6.19
C TYR A 989 -13.59 -64.82 -5.25
N ALA A 990 -14.03 -64.87 -4.00
CA ALA A 990 -13.17 -65.14 -2.83
C ALA A 990 -12.08 -64.06 -2.63
N ASP A 991 -12.22 -63.14 -1.66
CA ASP A 991 -12.56 -63.54 -0.28
C ASP A 991 -14.00 -63.25 0.21
N GLY A 992 -14.72 -62.31 -0.42
CA GLY A 992 -16.01 -61.85 0.12
C GLY A 992 -15.79 -61.08 1.41
N ASP A 993 -14.90 -60.11 1.28
CA ASP A 993 -14.31 -59.14 2.19
C ASP A 993 -14.47 -57.85 1.36
N LEU A 994 -15.38 -56.96 1.80
CA LEU A 994 -15.89 -55.84 0.99
C LEU A 994 -15.09 -54.55 1.21
N ASP A 995 -14.29 -54.48 2.27
CA ASP A 995 -13.48 -53.32 2.61
C ASP A 995 -11.96 -53.59 2.55
N GLY A 996 -11.54 -54.86 2.44
CA GLY A 996 -10.16 -55.28 2.20
C GLY A 996 -9.34 -55.58 3.46
N ASP A 997 -9.97 -55.72 4.63
CA ASP A 997 -9.28 -55.87 5.92
C ASP A 997 -8.71 -57.29 6.18
N GLY A 998 -9.07 -58.28 5.36
CA GLY A 998 -8.68 -59.69 5.52
C GLY A 998 -9.66 -60.52 6.36
N VAL A 999 -10.83 -59.97 6.69
CA VAL A 999 -11.96 -60.61 7.36
C VAL A 999 -13.17 -60.56 6.42
N ARG A 1000 -13.79 -61.72 6.25
CA ARG A 1000 -14.84 -61.90 5.24
C ARG A 1000 -16.19 -61.50 5.83
N ASN A 1001 -17.02 -60.77 5.08
CA ASN A 1001 -18.39 -60.27 5.38
C ASN A 1001 -19.31 -61.22 6.17
N ALA A 1002 -19.12 -62.54 6.08
CA ALA A 1002 -19.89 -63.54 6.83
C ALA A 1002 -19.39 -63.82 8.27
N LEU A 1003 -18.26 -63.23 8.64
CA LEU A 1003 -17.55 -63.30 9.92
C LEU A 1003 -17.10 -61.92 10.41
N ASP A 1004 -17.13 -60.95 9.51
CA ASP A 1004 -16.80 -59.56 9.72
C ASP A 1004 -17.99 -58.80 10.33
N ASN A 1005 -17.74 -58.07 11.42
CA ASN A 1005 -18.69 -57.22 12.10
C ASN A 1005 -18.67 -55.74 11.64
N CYS A 1006 -17.79 -55.37 10.70
CA CYS A 1006 -17.75 -54.07 10.05
C CYS A 1006 -17.59 -54.20 8.53
N MET A 1007 -18.55 -54.84 7.85
CA MET A 1007 -18.61 -55.17 6.40
C MET A 1007 -18.26 -54.07 5.38
N THR A 1008 -17.95 -52.85 5.77
CA THR A 1008 -17.63 -51.70 4.93
C THR A 1008 -16.55 -50.77 5.54
N THR A 1009 -15.88 -51.18 6.63
CA THR A 1009 -14.99 -50.33 7.42
C THR A 1009 -13.87 -51.17 8.05
N PRO A 1010 -12.65 -51.14 7.49
CA PRO A 1010 -11.62 -52.14 7.77
C PRO A 1010 -11.25 -52.29 9.25
N ASN A 1011 -11.45 -53.48 9.83
CA ASN A 1011 -11.28 -53.68 11.27
C ASN A 1011 -10.70 -55.06 11.67
N THR A 1012 -9.50 -55.37 11.18
CA THR A 1012 -8.84 -56.71 11.24
C THR A 1012 -8.85 -57.44 12.59
N SER A 1013 -9.04 -56.70 13.69
CA SER A 1013 -9.09 -57.20 15.06
C SER A 1013 -10.46 -57.75 15.48
N GLN A 1014 -11.55 -57.35 14.80
CA GLN A 1014 -12.93 -57.76 15.03
C GLN A 1014 -13.38 -57.53 16.49
N THR A 1015 -12.90 -56.42 17.07
CA THR A 1015 -13.32 -55.97 18.40
C THR A 1015 -14.80 -55.57 18.38
N ASN A 1016 -15.49 -55.89 19.47
CA ASN A 1016 -16.91 -55.62 19.71
C ASN A 1016 -17.05 -55.65 21.23
N THR A 1017 -17.15 -54.47 21.82
CA THR A 1017 -16.97 -54.23 23.25
C THR A 1017 -18.27 -54.43 24.02
N ASP A 1018 -19.42 -54.21 23.38
CA ASP A 1018 -20.74 -54.30 24.00
C ASP A 1018 -21.51 -55.61 23.75
N GLY A 1019 -21.15 -56.37 22.71
CA GLY A 1019 -21.75 -57.64 22.33
C GLY A 1019 -22.78 -57.61 21.19
N ASP A 1020 -22.90 -56.52 20.41
CA ASP A 1020 -23.95 -56.38 19.39
C ASP A 1020 -23.61 -56.97 17.99
N SER A 1021 -24.14 -56.43 16.88
CA SER A 1021 -23.84 -56.89 15.50
C SER A 1021 -22.74 -56.11 14.78
N TYR A 1022 -22.30 -54.97 15.31
CA TYR A 1022 -21.32 -54.05 14.73
C TYR A 1022 -19.98 -54.17 15.47
N GLY A 1023 -18.86 -53.86 14.83
CA GLY A 1023 -17.54 -53.85 15.50
C GLY A 1023 -17.17 -52.47 16.00
N ASP A 1024 -16.27 -52.38 16.99
CA ASP A 1024 -15.85 -51.10 17.61
C ASP A 1024 -15.37 -50.03 16.61
N SER A 1025 -14.98 -50.43 15.39
CA SER A 1025 -14.51 -49.56 14.30
C SER A 1025 -15.61 -49.02 13.37
N CYS A 1026 -16.82 -49.56 13.45
CA CYS A 1026 -18.00 -49.15 12.68
C CYS A 1026 -19.26 -49.05 13.56
N ASP A 1027 -19.05 -49.01 14.88
CA ASP A 1027 -20.09 -48.92 15.88
C ASP A 1027 -20.09 -47.51 16.48
N ASN A 1028 -21.03 -46.68 16.04
CA ASN A 1028 -21.24 -45.34 16.58
C ASN A 1028 -21.66 -45.34 18.07
N CYS A 1029 -21.82 -46.51 18.70
CA CYS A 1029 -22.01 -46.67 20.15
C CYS A 1029 -21.17 -47.79 20.80
N ILE A 1030 -19.86 -47.89 20.52
CA ILE A 1030 -18.84 -48.84 21.06
C ILE A 1030 -19.10 -49.53 22.44
N ASN A 1031 -19.77 -48.86 23.38
CA ASN A 1031 -20.08 -49.37 24.73
C ASN A 1031 -21.57 -49.77 24.98
N VAL A 1032 -22.47 -49.61 24.01
CA VAL A 1032 -23.94 -49.63 24.18
C VAL A 1032 -24.69 -50.13 22.94
N ALA A 1033 -25.01 -51.43 22.94
CA ALA A 1033 -25.65 -52.15 21.83
C ALA A 1033 -26.83 -51.41 21.18
N ASN A 1034 -26.74 -51.15 19.88
CA ASN A 1034 -27.66 -50.29 19.14
C ASN A 1034 -28.09 -50.92 17.79
N ASP A 1035 -28.63 -50.10 16.88
CA ASP A 1035 -28.89 -50.43 15.48
C ASP A 1035 -28.34 -49.38 14.50
N GLN A 1036 -27.24 -48.71 14.89
CA GLN A 1036 -26.55 -47.62 14.16
C GLN A 1036 -27.47 -46.45 13.74
N THR A 1037 -28.59 -46.23 14.45
CA THR A 1037 -29.42 -45.04 14.23
C THR A 1037 -28.72 -43.80 14.78
N ASP A 1038 -28.51 -42.86 13.87
CA ASP A 1038 -27.96 -41.54 14.11
C ASP A 1038 -28.87 -40.55 13.35
N VAL A 1039 -29.49 -39.62 14.09
CA VAL A 1039 -30.29 -38.52 13.53
C VAL A 1039 -29.59 -37.16 13.63
N SER A 1040 -28.37 -37.12 14.19
CA SER A 1040 -27.54 -35.94 14.43
C SER A 1040 -26.10 -36.19 13.92
N PRO A 1041 -25.88 -36.38 12.60
CA PRO A 1041 -24.67 -37.05 12.08
C PRO A 1041 -23.33 -36.32 12.25
N ALA A 1042 -23.33 -35.16 12.90
CA ALA A 1042 -22.20 -34.23 12.98
C ALA A 1042 -21.06 -34.69 13.90
N ASN A 1043 -21.32 -35.61 14.85
CA ASN A 1043 -20.32 -36.06 15.83
C ASN A 1043 -19.94 -37.55 15.71
N GLY A 1044 -20.60 -38.31 14.83
CA GLY A 1044 -20.35 -39.75 14.62
C GLY A 1044 -20.74 -40.67 15.79
N VAL A 1045 -21.56 -40.21 16.73
CA VAL A 1045 -22.02 -40.96 17.92
C VAL A 1045 -23.53 -41.19 17.83
N GLY A 1046 -23.97 -42.45 17.94
CA GLY A 1046 -25.39 -42.79 17.73
C GLY A 1046 -26.33 -42.34 18.86
N ASP A 1047 -27.60 -42.05 18.51
CA ASP A 1047 -28.68 -41.58 19.40
C ASP A 1047 -28.77 -42.34 20.76
N VAL A 1048 -28.45 -43.63 20.73
CA VAL A 1048 -28.60 -44.58 21.84
C VAL A 1048 -27.55 -44.36 22.94
N CYS A 1049 -26.38 -43.80 22.58
CA CYS A 1049 -25.26 -43.56 23.49
C CYS A 1049 -24.95 -42.08 23.72
N GLU A 1050 -25.31 -41.16 22.80
CA GLU A 1050 -25.26 -39.71 23.05
C GLU A 1050 -25.89 -39.32 24.40
N GLY A 1051 -27.09 -39.85 24.67
CA GLY A 1051 -27.82 -39.64 25.92
C GLY A 1051 -27.18 -40.26 27.18
N LEU A 1052 -25.96 -40.79 27.08
CA LEU A 1052 -25.16 -41.35 28.18
C LEU A 1052 -23.77 -40.68 28.33
N THR A 1053 -23.30 -39.92 27.35
CA THR A 1053 -22.00 -39.23 27.37
C THR A 1053 -22.10 -37.74 27.67
N ASP A 1054 -23.20 -37.05 27.35
CA ASP A 1054 -23.39 -35.64 27.72
C ASP A 1054 -24.10 -35.46 29.10
N PRO A 1055 -23.46 -34.81 30.09
CA PRO A 1055 -24.09 -34.44 31.36
C PRO A 1055 -25.08 -33.26 31.27
N ASN A 1056 -25.06 -32.50 30.17
CA ASN A 1056 -25.81 -31.26 30.02
C ASN A 1056 -27.16 -31.47 29.31
N GLY A 1057 -27.20 -32.29 28.26
CA GLY A 1057 -28.35 -32.51 27.40
C GLY A 1057 -28.56 -31.35 26.43
N ASP A 1058 -27.57 -31.11 25.59
CA ASP A 1058 -27.48 -30.16 24.47
C ASP A 1058 -27.34 -31.01 23.18
N VAL A 1059 -28.16 -30.79 22.15
CA VAL A 1059 -28.30 -31.73 21.00
C VAL A 1059 -27.76 -31.18 19.69
N ASP A 1060 -27.66 -29.87 19.55
CA ASP A 1060 -27.10 -29.22 18.36
C ASP A 1060 -25.75 -28.54 18.62
N GLY A 1061 -25.30 -28.48 19.88
CA GLY A 1061 -23.95 -28.08 20.26
C GLY A 1061 -23.77 -26.58 20.43
N ASP A 1062 -24.85 -25.82 20.54
CA ASP A 1062 -24.83 -24.35 20.63
C ASP A 1062 -24.44 -23.82 22.04
N GLY A 1063 -24.29 -24.72 23.02
CA GLY A 1063 -23.96 -24.41 24.42
C GLY A 1063 -25.20 -24.28 25.32
N VAL A 1064 -26.40 -24.38 24.77
CA VAL A 1064 -27.68 -24.25 25.45
C VAL A 1064 -28.36 -25.62 25.55
N ARG A 1065 -28.71 -26.00 26.78
CA ARG A 1065 -29.36 -27.29 27.02
C ARG A 1065 -30.79 -27.28 26.49
N ASN A 1066 -31.17 -28.32 25.76
CA ASN A 1066 -32.52 -28.68 25.23
C ASN A 1066 -33.77 -28.39 26.12
N ALA A 1067 -33.59 -28.18 27.42
CA ALA A 1067 -34.66 -27.85 28.37
C ALA A 1067 -34.84 -26.33 28.62
N LEU A 1068 -33.95 -25.52 28.06
CA LEU A 1068 -33.86 -24.06 28.11
C LEU A 1068 -33.75 -23.46 26.71
N ASP A 1069 -33.27 -24.26 25.76
CA ASP A 1069 -33.15 -24.00 24.35
C ASP A 1069 -34.51 -23.82 23.65
N ASN A 1070 -34.63 -22.78 22.83
CA ASN A 1070 -35.79 -22.47 21.99
C ASN A 1070 -35.67 -22.98 20.54
N CYS A 1071 -34.50 -23.47 20.10
CA CYS A 1071 -34.31 -24.24 18.86
C CYS A 1071 -33.53 -25.56 19.06
N PRO A 1072 -34.08 -26.58 19.77
CA PRO A 1072 -33.39 -27.84 20.19
C PRO A 1072 -32.78 -28.79 19.16
N THR A 1073 -32.58 -28.35 17.92
CA THR A 1073 -32.04 -29.08 16.77
C THR A 1073 -31.41 -28.14 15.72
N THR A 1074 -31.14 -26.88 16.05
CA THR A 1074 -30.70 -25.84 15.11
C THR A 1074 -29.92 -24.76 15.88
N PRO A 1075 -28.57 -24.76 15.83
CA PRO A 1075 -27.76 -24.00 16.77
C PRO A 1075 -28.10 -22.50 16.82
N ASN A 1076 -28.42 -21.97 17.99
CA ASN A 1076 -28.69 -20.56 18.17
C ASN A 1076 -28.27 -20.05 19.57
N PRO A 1077 -26.95 -19.92 19.86
CA PRO A 1077 -26.44 -19.66 21.22
C PRO A 1077 -27.02 -18.41 21.91
N ALA A 1078 -27.47 -17.44 21.10
CA ALA A 1078 -28.11 -16.20 21.55
C ALA A 1078 -29.56 -16.36 22.04
N GLN A 1079 -30.26 -17.44 21.65
CA GLN A 1079 -31.61 -17.79 22.09
C GLN A 1079 -32.63 -16.67 21.83
N ASN A 1080 -32.53 -16.04 20.66
CA ASN A 1080 -33.41 -14.96 20.23
C ASN A 1080 -34.83 -15.49 19.97
N ASP A 1081 -35.82 -14.86 20.58
CA ASP A 1081 -37.26 -15.13 20.40
C ASP A 1081 -37.98 -13.76 20.30
N PRO A 1082 -37.99 -13.12 19.11
CA PRO A 1082 -38.48 -11.75 18.96
C PRO A 1082 -40.00 -11.60 19.12
N ASP A 1083 -40.77 -12.66 18.88
CA ASP A 1083 -42.24 -12.64 18.93
C ASP A 1083 -42.82 -13.27 20.23
N ALA A 1084 -41.96 -13.93 21.01
CA ALA A 1084 -42.21 -14.53 22.33
C ALA A 1084 -43.16 -15.74 22.32
N ASP A 1085 -43.17 -16.53 21.24
CA ASP A 1085 -43.95 -17.76 21.11
C ASP A 1085 -43.31 -18.98 21.81
N GLY A 1086 -41.98 -18.97 21.96
CA GLY A 1086 -41.19 -20.04 22.58
C GLY A 1086 -40.43 -20.95 21.61
N LEU A 1087 -40.43 -20.64 20.32
CA LEU A 1087 -39.45 -21.05 19.32
C LEU A 1087 -38.45 -19.92 19.08
N GLY A 1088 -37.22 -20.24 18.67
CA GLY A 1088 -36.25 -19.21 18.29
C GLY A 1088 -36.36 -18.80 16.83
N ASP A 1089 -35.85 -17.60 16.51
CA ASP A 1089 -35.81 -17.07 15.15
C ASP A 1089 -35.04 -17.96 14.14
N ALA A 1090 -34.07 -18.75 14.63
CA ALA A 1090 -33.36 -19.76 13.85
C ALA A 1090 -34.24 -20.97 13.42
N CYS A 1091 -35.44 -21.16 13.99
CA CYS A 1091 -36.27 -22.36 13.79
C CYS A 1091 -37.81 -22.15 13.68
N ASP A 1092 -38.29 -20.92 13.52
CA ASP A 1092 -39.72 -20.54 13.30
C ASP A 1092 -40.18 -20.65 11.82
#